data_AF-A0A0J8R4C6-F1
#
_entry.id   AF-A0A0J8R4C6-F1
#
_cell.length_a   1.000
_cell.length_b   1.000
_cell.length_c   1.000
_cell.angle_alpha   90.00
_cell.angle_beta   90.00
_cell.angle_gamma   90.00
#
_symmetry.space_group_name_H-M   'P 1'
#
loop_
_entity.id
_entity.type
_entity.pdbx_description
1 polymer ?
#
loop_
_entity_poly.entity_id
_entity_poly.type
_entity_poly.pdbx_seq_one_letter_code
_entity_poly.pdbx_strand_id
1 'polypeptide(L)'
;MSHDQDIRWTFKSLGEEKDLLISYFTSLRGSAQSADLIPTFSSHDDICLSLNQTLALLDFISTNPPDDTILQLLHRAFKCELLCGGDIHSLALKLEPSSSRKLIEAYFRTIGRFREMSTSALFERANIDDISLLAVFGGQGIHNLDCLTELRNIYHTYKPLIGDFIQRAALNLQNIALRCSDSADGPFYAKLDIHDWLFGPSEKCPGREHIATAPISFPINGLTSFAHYAIACHVLNLHPGEMRVRFSGAAGHSQGVIVAAAIAVVSSDGNQNAVAHSMLSIRGMRKVKLQELLQQSNSCLGESEAAYLSLQNSDDAFVVAGPTKTLRGICQLLEKRKVAPNESQAKIPFPDRAPNIDYQLLPISAPFHSPHLQNVTQEVLQQVGAELLAELDLRIPVYHTRTGADLRDITGTDLTAELVRMITCEQVFWREACLKDDITHIIDFGPGRSSCLLLNQIQGSGTRIILVSEPTDSTSLYGGKHEFFSSEKPFFAPKWSHIHRAKLIRDEGNLKIRTPMTEIFGTPPVMVGGMTPTTVAWDFVSHVMNAGYHIELAAGGYAKPEDLEFAIRRLATSIPPHRGITLNVIYANPKAILWQIPLIRQLISDGLPVEGLTIGAGIPSLEVASEYIHTLGLKHISFKPGSVDAIDQVIKIAEANESFPIALQWTGGRGGGHHSYEDVHAPILKTYARIRKRKNIILIIGSGFGDAQGMLPYLTGSWSETFDYPPMPFDGVLLGSRMMVSKEAHTSPRVKDLIVQTKGTSDADWFATYSGSAGGVITVKSEMGEPIHKLATRAVLLWNDLDRTVFRIKEPAKRLEALLARRESIISRLNTDYCRPWFAIDSSGNAVELEDLTYAGCLLRVVNLMYLPQQRRWVHPSYLRFFLDFLRRVEERLCHSTSSVVAKESSNPFKLVDSLHRDCPMLSTELIYPEDVSYFLALCRRRGQKPVNFIPRLDENFEEYFKKDSLWQMENLEAVIDQDPQRVCIIHGPVAAKYSTSTEESAGQILDGICNDLLSSLASGQHENRENLTALSKTPTEQPLAGIFPCASFTSDQMHNVYTFTSSVTDIERNRILEHALGGVNQWLQACFSEQYIRRANIQEHNPLPIAFRPVTGDALIVRYHGSTRQEVGS
;
A
#
# COMPACT_ATOMS: atom_id res chain seq x y z
N MET A 1 1.62 29.38 12.15
CA MET A 1 1.67 30.14 13.42
C MET A 1 3.11 30.53 13.67
N SER A 2 3.37 31.70 14.25
CA SER A 2 4.73 32.18 14.52
C SER A 2 5.31 31.53 15.77
N HIS A 3 6.21 30.57 15.58
CA HIS A 3 7.20 30.20 16.61
C HIS A 3 8.55 30.79 16.21
N ASP A 4 8.71 32.09 16.48
CA ASP A 4 10.05 32.66 16.60
C ASP A 4 10.62 32.01 17.88
N GLN A 5 11.43 30.96 17.72
CA GLN A 5 12.06 30.28 18.86
C GLN A 5 13.12 31.22 19.43
N ASP A 6 12.97 31.59 20.70
CA ASP A 6 14.02 32.28 21.46
C ASP A 6 15.24 31.35 21.60
N ILE A 7 16.35 31.71 20.96
CA ILE A 7 17.59 30.95 21.00
C ILE A 7 18.51 31.55 22.06
N ARG A 8 18.79 30.75 23.09
CA ARG A 8 19.64 31.15 24.23
C ARG A 8 21.10 30.81 23.94
N TRP A 9 21.90 31.83 23.66
CA TRP A 9 23.36 31.74 23.64
C TRP A 9 23.86 31.82 25.09
N THR A 10 24.65 30.85 25.54
CA THR A 10 25.17 30.81 26.91
C THR A 10 26.67 31.01 27.01
N PHE A 11 27.39 30.86 25.90
CA PHE A 11 28.85 30.96 25.78
C PHE A 11 29.62 30.02 26.72
N LYS A 12 28.95 29.02 27.32
CA LYS A 12 29.53 28.03 28.22
C LYS A 12 30.57 27.15 27.51
N SER A 13 30.41 27.00 26.20
CA SER A 13 31.40 26.37 25.32
C SER A 13 32.74 27.12 25.21
N LEU A 14 32.85 28.35 25.76
CA LEU A 14 34.06 29.17 25.67
C LEU A 14 34.87 29.29 26.96
N GLY A 15 34.36 28.82 28.11
CA GLY A 15 35.05 28.98 29.40
C GLY A 15 35.36 30.45 29.73
N GLU A 16 36.61 30.73 30.11
CA GLU A 16 37.09 32.09 30.42
C GLU A 16 37.17 33.01 29.19
N GLU A 17 37.27 32.46 27.97
CA GLU A 17 37.38 33.26 26.74
C GLU A 17 36.06 33.98 26.37
N LYS A 18 34.96 33.66 27.06
CA LYS A 18 33.66 34.35 26.88
C LYS A 18 33.75 35.85 27.16
N ASP A 19 34.60 36.27 28.09
CA ASP A 19 34.65 37.65 28.58
C ASP A 19 35.13 38.63 27.49
N LEU A 20 35.90 38.13 26.51
CA LEU A 20 36.28 38.87 25.31
C LEU A 20 35.07 39.19 24.43
N LEU A 21 34.14 38.25 24.25
CA LEU A 21 32.88 38.49 23.53
C LEU A 21 31.94 39.43 24.29
N ILE A 22 31.85 39.28 25.62
CA ILE A 22 31.05 40.16 26.48
C ILE A 22 31.56 41.60 26.37
N SER A 23 32.88 41.79 26.46
CA SER A 23 33.55 43.08 26.28
C SER A 23 33.31 43.68 24.88
N TYR A 24 33.49 42.87 23.83
CA TYR A 24 33.26 43.29 22.44
C TYR A 24 31.83 43.80 22.22
N PHE A 25 30.81 43.00 22.51
CA PHE A 25 29.41 43.42 22.32
C PHE A 25 29.03 44.62 23.22
N THR A 26 29.56 44.69 24.44
CA THR A 26 29.36 45.85 25.32
C THR A 26 29.96 47.13 24.73
N SER A 27 31.15 47.05 24.13
CA SER A 27 31.83 48.19 23.48
C SER A 27 31.07 48.70 22.25
N LEU A 28 30.59 47.79 21.39
CA LEU A 28 29.79 48.14 20.21
C LEU A 28 28.55 48.95 20.59
N ARG A 29 27.89 48.59 21.70
CA ARG A 29 26.64 49.18 22.17
C ARG A 29 26.79 50.64 22.66
N GLY A 30 28.02 51.11 22.84
CA GLY A 30 28.32 52.53 23.05
C GLY A 30 28.14 53.40 21.79
N SER A 31 27.91 52.80 20.61
CA SER A 31 27.68 53.52 19.35
C SER A 31 26.19 53.73 19.05
N ALA A 32 25.81 54.97 18.73
CA ALA A 32 24.41 55.39 18.59
C ALA A 32 23.64 54.80 17.38
N GLN A 33 24.26 53.94 16.58
CA GLN A 33 23.66 53.30 15.39
C GLN A 33 23.32 51.81 15.60
N SER A 34 23.62 51.22 16.77
CA SER A 34 23.59 49.76 16.96
C SER A 34 22.87 49.29 18.24
N ALA A 35 22.41 50.21 19.09
CA ALA A 35 21.89 49.91 20.44
C ALA A 35 20.69 48.93 20.49
N ASP A 36 19.88 48.91 19.43
CA ASP A 36 18.69 48.05 19.26
C ASP A 36 18.99 46.70 18.58
N LEU A 37 20.15 46.55 17.95
CA LEU A 37 20.60 45.33 17.26
C LEU A 37 21.52 44.46 18.11
N ILE A 38 22.17 45.06 19.12
CA ILE A 38 23.14 44.36 19.96
C ILE A 38 22.44 43.74 21.19
N PRO A 39 22.62 42.43 21.44
CA PRO A 39 22.00 41.75 22.56
C PRO A 39 22.36 42.34 23.93
N THR A 40 21.36 42.40 24.81
CA THR A 40 21.59 42.59 26.26
C THR A 40 22.00 41.27 26.89
N PHE A 41 23.20 41.23 27.48
CA PHE A 41 23.54 40.19 28.45
C PHE A 41 22.60 40.26 29.65
N SER A 42 22.11 39.10 30.07
CA SER A 42 21.40 38.93 31.33
C SER A 42 22.38 38.99 32.52
N SER A 43 21.86 39.04 33.75
CA SER A 43 22.66 38.94 34.99
C SER A 43 23.31 37.56 35.23
N HIS A 44 23.32 36.69 34.22
CA HIS A 44 23.92 35.35 34.20
C HIS A 44 24.82 35.15 32.96
N ASP A 45 25.22 36.23 32.30
CA ASP A 45 26.06 36.28 31.08
C ASP A 45 25.48 35.58 29.83
N ASP A 46 24.29 34.99 29.93
CA ASP A 46 23.54 34.46 28.79
C ASP A 46 22.89 35.60 27.96
N ILE A 47 22.81 35.38 26.65
CA ILE A 47 22.06 36.18 25.65
C ILE A 47 20.85 35.38 25.17
N CYS A 48 19.73 36.04 24.90
CA CYS A 48 18.59 35.45 24.20
C CYS A 48 18.29 36.24 22.93
N LEU A 49 18.24 35.55 21.79
CA LEU A 49 17.95 36.14 20.47
C LEU A 49 17.01 35.22 19.69
N SER A 50 15.99 35.78 19.06
CA SER A 50 15.22 35.02 18.07
C SER A 50 16.06 34.70 16.84
N LEU A 51 15.62 33.75 16.01
CA LEU A 51 16.37 33.36 14.81
C LEU A 51 16.48 34.51 13.79
N ASN A 52 15.50 35.41 13.76
CA ASN A 52 15.52 36.63 12.94
C ASN A 52 16.51 37.67 13.48
N GLN A 53 16.64 37.81 14.81
CA GLN A 53 17.64 38.68 15.43
C GLN A 53 19.06 38.11 15.27
N THR A 54 19.20 36.78 15.32
CA THR A 54 20.47 36.07 15.04
C THR A 54 20.96 36.33 13.61
N LEU A 55 20.05 36.33 12.62
CA LEU A 55 20.36 36.77 11.26
C LEU A 55 20.83 38.24 11.22
N ALA A 56 20.07 39.15 11.84
CA ALA A 56 20.41 40.57 11.84
C ALA A 56 21.78 40.88 12.50
N LEU A 57 22.15 40.11 13.53
CA LEU A 57 23.46 40.19 14.17
C LEU A 57 24.59 39.74 13.24
N LEU A 58 24.39 38.66 12.47
CA LEU A 58 25.37 38.20 11.48
C LEU A 58 25.49 39.16 10.28
N ASP A 59 24.40 39.77 9.82
CA ASP A 59 24.42 40.84 8.80
C ASP A 59 25.17 42.10 9.31
N PHE A 60 24.99 42.47 10.59
CA PHE A 60 25.71 43.58 11.22
C PHE A 60 27.22 43.28 11.35
N ILE A 61 27.60 42.10 11.84
CA ILE A 61 29.00 41.63 11.92
C ILE A 61 29.61 41.50 10.51
N SER A 62 28.81 41.16 9.50
CA SER A 62 29.26 41.12 8.09
C SER A 62 29.59 42.49 7.51
N THR A 63 28.97 43.55 8.03
CA THR A 63 29.21 44.91 7.56
C THR A 63 30.23 45.65 8.44
N ASN A 64 30.44 45.19 9.67
CA ASN A 64 31.36 45.73 10.66
C ASN A 64 32.20 44.61 11.29
N PRO A 65 33.12 43.97 10.53
CA PRO A 65 33.86 42.80 11.01
C PRO A 65 34.82 43.15 12.16
N PRO A 66 34.77 42.45 13.30
CA PRO A 66 35.81 42.52 14.33
C PRO A 66 37.07 41.75 13.91
N ASP A 67 38.04 41.67 14.83
CA ASP A 67 39.24 40.86 14.65
C ASP A 67 38.93 39.35 14.55
N ASP A 68 39.92 38.61 14.04
CA ASP A 68 39.80 37.17 13.80
C ASP A 68 39.60 36.36 15.09
N THR A 69 40.08 36.85 16.24
CA THR A 69 39.94 36.18 17.55
C THR A 69 38.48 36.18 17.99
N ILE A 70 37.84 37.35 17.95
CA ILE A 70 36.41 37.51 18.26
C ILE A 70 35.55 36.68 17.30
N LEU A 71 35.88 36.65 16.00
CA LEU A 71 35.13 35.84 15.04
C LEU A 71 35.30 34.32 15.23
N GLN A 72 36.49 33.84 15.62
CA GLN A 72 36.72 32.43 15.96
C GLN A 72 35.95 32.02 17.22
N LEU A 73 35.95 32.86 18.27
CA LEU A 73 35.16 32.63 19.48
C LEU A 73 33.65 32.61 19.20
N LEU A 74 33.16 33.51 18.34
CA LEU A 74 31.77 33.50 17.86
C LEU A 74 31.46 32.25 17.04
N HIS A 75 32.36 31.81 16.16
CA HIS A 75 32.18 30.59 15.37
C HIS A 75 32.07 29.34 16.27
N ARG A 76 32.96 29.23 17.26
CA ARG A 76 32.97 28.13 18.24
C ARG A 76 31.68 28.10 19.07
N ALA A 77 31.24 29.25 19.59
CA ALA A 77 29.96 29.34 20.31
C ALA A 77 28.76 28.98 19.42
N PHE A 78 28.71 29.49 18.19
CA PHE A 78 27.62 29.23 17.25
C PHE A 78 27.53 27.74 16.87
N LYS A 79 28.69 27.10 16.61
CA LYS A 79 28.81 25.66 16.34
C LYS A 79 28.33 24.82 17.53
N CYS A 80 28.78 25.14 18.74
CA CYS A 80 28.45 24.37 19.94
C CYS A 80 27.02 24.58 20.46
N GLU A 81 26.43 25.78 20.30
CA GLU A 81 25.21 26.17 21.02
C GLU A 81 24.00 26.48 20.12
N LEU A 82 24.19 26.65 18.80
CA LEU A 82 23.08 26.78 17.83
C LEU A 82 23.00 25.63 16.83
N LEU A 83 24.14 25.08 16.38
CA LEU A 83 24.17 24.02 15.37
C LEU A 83 24.04 22.62 15.99
N CYS A 84 24.65 22.39 17.15
CA CYS A 84 24.41 21.22 18.02
C CYS A 84 24.57 19.84 17.34
N GLY A 85 25.43 19.72 16.33
CA GLY A 85 25.64 18.50 15.53
C GLY A 85 24.99 18.53 14.14
N GLY A 86 24.08 19.47 13.90
CA GLY A 86 23.69 19.89 12.56
C GLY A 86 24.66 20.90 11.95
N ASP A 87 24.26 21.45 10.81
CA ASP A 87 24.99 22.50 10.06
C ASP A 87 24.10 23.75 9.88
N ILE A 88 24.65 24.86 9.37
CA ILE A 88 23.91 26.10 9.07
C ILE A 88 22.66 25.84 8.21
N HIS A 89 22.69 24.84 7.32
CA HIS A 89 21.51 24.45 6.54
C HIS A 89 20.38 23.87 7.41
N SER A 90 20.69 23.13 8.47
CA SER A 90 19.72 22.60 9.44
C SER A 90 19.04 23.71 10.24
N LEU A 91 19.79 24.78 10.57
CA LEU A 91 19.24 25.97 11.24
C LEU A 91 18.40 26.82 10.27
N ALA A 92 18.88 26.99 9.03
CA ALA A 92 18.23 27.80 7.99
C ALA A 92 16.90 27.19 7.48
N LEU A 93 16.63 25.90 7.72
CA LEU A 93 15.33 25.27 7.49
C LEU A 93 14.19 25.85 8.36
N LYS A 94 14.52 26.49 9.48
CA LYS A 94 13.54 27.12 10.38
C LYS A 94 13.11 28.53 9.94
N LEU A 95 13.61 29.02 8.80
CA LEU A 95 13.33 30.36 8.26
C LEU A 95 12.63 30.31 6.89
N GLU A 96 11.87 31.36 6.60
CA GLU A 96 11.33 31.61 5.25
C GLU A 96 12.45 31.63 4.18
N PRO A 97 12.20 31.17 2.93
CA PRO A 97 13.25 30.97 1.91
C PRO A 97 14.08 32.21 1.51
N SER A 98 13.64 33.42 1.87
CA SER A 98 14.43 34.65 1.71
C SER A 98 15.42 34.83 2.87
N SER A 99 14.95 34.79 4.11
CA SER A 99 15.78 34.89 5.33
C SER A 99 16.72 33.69 5.49
N SER A 100 16.28 32.49 5.09
CA SER A 100 17.08 31.26 5.05
C SER A 100 18.35 31.43 4.21
N ARG A 101 18.24 31.98 3.00
CA ARG A 101 19.39 32.27 2.13
C ARG A 101 20.30 33.36 2.69
N LYS A 102 19.73 34.43 3.24
CA LYS A 102 20.53 35.48 3.90
C LYS A 102 21.33 34.93 5.08
N LEU A 103 20.76 34.05 5.90
CA LEU A 103 21.45 33.43 7.03
C LEU A 103 22.67 32.63 6.58
N ILE A 104 22.51 31.84 5.51
CA ILE A 104 23.62 31.06 4.91
C ILE A 104 24.69 31.99 4.33
N GLU A 105 24.30 33.04 3.59
CA GLU A 105 25.24 34.00 3.01
C GLU A 105 26.01 34.77 4.10
N ALA A 106 25.32 35.33 5.09
CA ALA A 106 25.90 36.07 6.20
C ALA A 106 26.83 35.21 7.06
N TYR A 107 26.42 33.97 7.37
CA TYR A 107 27.25 33.00 8.10
C TYR A 107 28.57 32.72 7.36
N PHE A 108 28.51 32.33 6.09
CA PHE A 108 29.72 31.99 5.32
C PHE A 108 30.59 33.20 4.95
N ARG A 109 30.04 34.42 4.99
CA ARG A 109 30.78 35.67 4.81
C ARG A 109 31.46 36.15 6.12
N THR A 110 31.00 35.68 7.28
CA THR A 110 31.50 36.07 8.61
C THR A 110 32.23 34.93 9.33
N ILE A 111 31.58 34.33 10.33
CA ILE A 111 32.16 33.33 11.24
C ILE A 111 32.45 32.01 10.52
N GLY A 112 31.64 31.65 9.51
CA GLY A 112 31.85 30.49 8.64
C GLY A 112 33.04 30.62 7.67
N ARG A 113 33.97 31.56 7.88
CA ARG A 113 35.27 31.60 7.19
C ARG A 113 36.36 30.80 7.92
N PHE A 114 36.25 30.59 9.24
CA PHE A 114 37.23 29.88 10.06
C PHE A 114 36.98 28.37 10.07
N ARG A 115 37.11 27.73 8.90
CA ARG A 115 36.74 26.33 8.72
C ARG A 115 37.81 25.37 9.25
N GLU A 116 37.48 24.72 10.35
CA GLU A 116 38.00 23.38 10.66
C GLU A 116 37.49 22.37 9.60
N MET A 117 38.07 21.18 9.54
CA MET A 117 37.44 20.06 8.81
C MET A 117 36.10 19.71 9.47
N SER A 118 35.03 19.62 8.68
CA SER A 118 33.71 19.21 9.18
C SER A 118 33.40 17.80 8.72
N THR A 119 33.08 16.90 9.64
CA THR A 119 32.76 15.51 9.30
C THR A 119 31.26 15.33 9.07
N SER A 120 30.90 14.94 7.85
CA SER A 120 29.57 14.40 7.55
C SER A 120 29.53 12.95 8.03
N ALA A 121 28.53 12.58 8.83
CA ALA A 121 28.40 11.22 9.35
C ALA A 121 28.09 10.18 8.24
N LEU A 122 27.63 10.63 7.06
CA LEU A 122 27.56 9.79 5.85
C LEU A 122 28.97 9.37 5.41
N PHE A 123 29.93 10.29 5.40
CA PHE A 123 31.31 10.02 5.02
C PHE A 123 32.07 9.25 6.11
N GLU A 124 31.80 9.49 7.39
CA GLU A 124 32.35 8.67 8.48
C GLU A 124 31.94 7.20 8.35
N ARG A 125 30.66 6.93 8.03
CA ARG A 125 30.15 5.57 7.84
C ARG A 125 30.56 4.94 6.49
N ALA A 126 30.74 5.74 5.45
CA ALA A 126 31.30 5.28 4.19
C ALA A 126 32.79 4.88 4.31
N ASN A 127 33.57 5.58 5.15
CA ASN A 127 34.97 5.26 5.42
C ASN A 127 35.18 3.95 6.23
N ILE A 128 34.10 3.28 6.66
CA ILE A 128 34.11 1.99 7.36
C ILE A 128 33.21 0.95 6.67
N ASP A 129 32.94 1.14 5.37
CA ASP A 129 32.19 0.24 4.48
C ASP A 129 30.74 -0.10 4.93
N ASP A 130 30.16 0.68 5.84
CA ASP A 130 28.78 0.53 6.34
C ASP A 130 27.74 1.29 5.46
N ILE A 131 28.21 2.25 4.67
CA ILE A 131 27.41 3.03 3.71
C ILE A 131 28.12 3.08 2.36
N SER A 132 27.41 2.74 1.28
CA SER A 132 27.88 2.93 -0.10
C SER A 132 27.13 4.12 -0.73
N LEU A 133 27.87 5.08 -1.28
CA LEU A 133 27.35 6.37 -1.78
C LEU A 133 27.46 6.47 -3.30
N LEU A 134 26.33 6.67 -3.98
CA LEU A 134 26.30 7.03 -5.40
C LEU A 134 26.18 8.54 -5.58
N ALA A 135 27.09 9.16 -6.32
CA ALA A 135 26.92 10.54 -6.79
C ALA A 135 26.02 10.56 -8.04
N VAL A 136 24.90 11.28 -7.98
CA VAL A 136 23.97 11.43 -9.10
C VAL A 136 23.93 12.87 -9.60
N PHE A 137 23.91 13.01 -10.92
CA PHE A 137 23.83 14.28 -11.61
C PHE A 137 22.62 14.32 -12.54
N GLY A 138 21.65 15.15 -12.21
CA GLY A 138 20.50 15.45 -13.05
C GLY A 138 20.85 16.11 -14.39
N GLY A 139 19.81 16.27 -15.22
CA GLY A 139 19.93 16.80 -16.57
C GLY A 139 18.67 17.56 -16.98
N GLN A 140 18.44 17.67 -18.29
CA GLN A 140 17.35 18.49 -18.81
C GLN A 140 15.96 17.98 -18.43
N GLY A 141 15.08 18.91 -18.07
CA GLY A 141 13.71 18.62 -17.67
C GLY A 141 12.86 19.89 -17.53
N ILE A 142 11.74 19.80 -16.81
CA ILE A 142 10.81 20.93 -16.61
C ILE A 142 11.46 22.16 -15.94
N HIS A 143 12.50 21.93 -15.13
CA HIS A 143 13.27 22.96 -14.42
C HIS A 143 14.15 23.83 -15.34
N ASN A 144 14.33 23.46 -16.62
CA ASN A 144 15.07 24.27 -17.59
C ASN A 144 14.52 25.72 -17.70
N LEU A 145 13.22 25.94 -17.44
CA LEU A 145 12.57 27.25 -17.44
C LEU A 145 13.09 28.20 -16.33
N ASP A 146 13.80 27.66 -15.33
CA ASP A 146 14.30 28.42 -14.16
C ASP A 146 15.78 28.21 -13.88
N CYS A 147 16.52 27.45 -14.70
CA CYS A 147 17.92 27.10 -14.45
C CYS A 147 18.85 28.31 -14.23
N LEU A 148 18.63 29.43 -14.94
CA LEU A 148 19.36 30.70 -14.71
C LEU A 148 18.99 31.33 -13.35
N THR A 149 17.73 31.23 -12.94
CA THR A 149 17.22 31.74 -11.65
C THR A 149 17.77 30.89 -10.49
N GLU A 150 17.83 29.57 -10.66
CA GLU A 150 18.45 28.61 -9.76
C GLU A 150 19.95 28.92 -9.60
N LEU A 151 20.70 29.04 -10.70
CA LEU A 151 22.12 29.37 -10.68
C LEU A 151 22.41 30.75 -10.07
N ARG A 152 21.57 31.77 -10.32
CA ARG A 152 21.63 33.07 -9.63
C ARG A 152 21.40 32.93 -8.12
N ASN A 153 20.37 32.21 -7.70
CA ASN A 153 20.06 32.00 -6.29
C ASN A 153 21.23 31.29 -5.58
N ILE A 154 21.85 30.31 -6.23
CA ILE A 154 23.05 29.61 -5.76
C ILE A 154 24.24 30.56 -5.68
N TYR A 155 24.54 31.30 -6.74
CA TYR A 155 25.63 32.28 -6.79
C TYR A 155 25.52 33.35 -5.68
N HIS A 156 24.32 33.89 -5.44
CA HIS A 156 24.13 34.87 -4.36
C HIS A 156 24.29 34.23 -2.98
N THR A 157 23.60 33.13 -2.70
CA THR A 157 23.59 32.47 -1.37
C THR A 157 25.00 31.99 -0.96
N TYR A 158 25.80 31.51 -1.91
CA TYR A 158 27.13 30.96 -1.66
C TYR A 158 28.25 31.81 -2.29
N LYS A 159 28.00 33.10 -2.53
CA LYS A 159 28.98 34.03 -3.15
C LYS A 159 30.36 33.99 -2.49
N PRO A 160 30.51 33.91 -1.14
CA PRO A 160 31.82 33.83 -0.49
C PRO A 160 32.66 32.59 -0.86
N LEU A 161 32.07 31.56 -1.48
CA LEU A 161 32.71 30.25 -1.71
C LEU A 161 32.92 29.97 -3.19
N ILE A 162 31.87 30.15 -3.99
CA ILE A 162 31.88 29.84 -5.42
C ILE A 162 31.87 31.08 -6.32
N GLY A 163 31.94 32.30 -5.77
CA GLY A 163 31.85 33.54 -6.53
C GLY A 163 32.82 33.59 -7.71
N ASP A 164 34.11 33.38 -7.43
CA ASP A 164 35.18 33.38 -8.42
C ASP A 164 35.10 32.19 -9.39
N PHE A 165 34.51 31.07 -8.97
CA PHE A 165 34.28 29.89 -9.82
C PHE A 165 33.18 30.19 -10.85
N ILE A 166 32.02 30.68 -10.41
CA ILE A 166 30.89 31.01 -11.30
C ILE A 166 31.24 32.17 -12.24
N GLN A 167 31.98 33.18 -11.77
CA GLN A 167 32.43 34.28 -12.64
C GLN A 167 33.39 33.81 -13.74
N ARG A 168 34.39 32.99 -13.41
CA ARG A 168 35.31 32.40 -14.41
C ARG A 168 34.58 31.46 -15.38
N ALA A 169 33.67 30.63 -14.89
CA ALA A 169 32.87 29.75 -15.73
C ALA A 169 31.96 30.54 -16.69
N ALA A 170 31.26 31.57 -16.20
CA ALA A 170 30.43 32.45 -17.03
C ALA A 170 31.25 33.17 -18.11
N LEU A 171 32.44 33.69 -17.75
CA LEU A 171 33.35 34.32 -18.71
C LEU A 171 33.89 33.32 -19.75
N ASN A 172 34.17 32.08 -19.36
CA ASN A 172 34.58 31.03 -20.30
C ASN A 172 33.46 30.66 -21.27
N LEU A 173 32.21 30.50 -20.78
CA LEU A 173 31.04 30.30 -21.63
C LEU A 173 30.82 31.47 -22.58
N GLN A 174 31.05 32.71 -22.12
CA GLN A 174 30.98 33.91 -22.95
C GLN A 174 32.04 33.91 -24.07
N ASN A 175 33.28 33.56 -23.73
CA ASN A 175 34.38 33.43 -24.70
C ASN A 175 34.13 32.29 -25.72
N ILE A 176 33.46 31.21 -25.31
CA ILE A 176 33.05 30.12 -26.21
C ILE A 176 31.95 30.61 -27.16
N ALA A 177 30.90 31.27 -26.67
CA ALA A 177 29.84 31.83 -27.50
C ALA A 177 30.39 32.86 -28.52
N LEU A 178 31.34 33.70 -28.11
CA LEU A 178 32.02 34.64 -29.00
C LEU A 178 32.85 33.93 -30.08
N ARG A 179 33.51 32.79 -29.80
CA ARG A 179 34.20 32.00 -30.84
C ARG A 179 33.23 31.36 -31.84
N CYS A 180 31.98 31.14 -31.46
CA CYS A 180 30.94 30.61 -32.33
C CYS A 180 30.21 31.71 -33.15
N SER A 181 30.55 33.00 -33.01
CA SER A 181 29.89 34.10 -33.74
C SER A 181 30.06 34.04 -35.26
N ASP A 182 31.08 33.33 -35.73
CA ASP A 182 31.47 33.27 -37.14
C ASP A 182 30.91 32.01 -37.85
N SER A 183 30.10 31.23 -37.12
CA SER A 183 29.38 30.06 -37.63
C SER A 183 28.07 30.45 -38.35
N ALA A 184 27.40 29.48 -39.00
CA ALA A 184 26.09 29.70 -39.61
C ALA A 184 25.01 30.18 -38.61
N ASP A 185 25.10 29.75 -37.35
CA ASP A 185 24.26 30.19 -36.24
C ASP A 185 24.85 31.40 -35.47
N GLY A 186 25.88 32.04 -36.02
CA GLY A 186 26.57 33.20 -35.44
C GLY A 186 25.66 34.29 -34.88
N PRO A 187 24.58 34.71 -35.59
CA PRO A 187 23.61 35.70 -35.08
C PRO A 187 22.76 35.28 -33.87
N PHE A 188 22.84 34.01 -33.44
CA PHE A 188 22.33 33.51 -32.16
C PHE A 188 23.44 33.54 -31.10
N TYR A 189 24.61 32.96 -31.38
CA TYR A 189 25.74 32.93 -30.43
C TYR A 189 26.22 34.32 -30.02
N ALA A 190 26.28 35.27 -30.95
CA ALA A 190 26.63 36.67 -30.69
C ALA A 190 25.61 37.45 -29.83
N LYS A 191 24.49 36.82 -29.42
CA LYS A 191 23.48 37.39 -28.51
C LYS A 191 23.41 36.66 -27.16
N LEU A 192 24.22 35.62 -26.95
CA LEU A 192 24.35 35.00 -25.64
C LEU A 192 25.25 35.89 -24.79
N ASP A 193 24.72 36.49 -23.73
CA ASP A 193 25.50 37.19 -22.70
C ASP A 193 25.26 36.53 -21.33
N ILE A 194 25.77 35.30 -21.18
CA ILE A 194 25.53 34.49 -19.97
C ILE A 194 26.12 35.19 -18.73
N HIS A 195 27.14 36.04 -18.91
CA HIS A 195 27.76 36.81 -17.84
C HIS A 195 26.86 37.96 -17.34
N ASP A 196 26.35 38.83 -18.22
CA ASP A 196 25.40 39.89 -17.85
C ASP A 196 24.02 39.32 -17.47
N TRP A 197 23.63 38.15 -18.01
CA TRP A 197 22.42 37.43 -17.57
C TRP A 197 22.54 36.80 -16.18
N LEU A 198 23.74 36.54 -15.67
CA LEU A 198 23.96 36.09 -14.30
C LEU A 198 24.08 37.28 -13.35
N PHE A 199 24.96 38.24 -13.66
CA PHE A 199 25.40 39.28 -12.71
C PHE A 199 24.77 40.66 -12.94
N GLY A 200 24.23 40.92 -14.13
CA GLY A 200 23.51 42.14 -14.46
C GLY A 200 22.05 42.15 -13.97
N PRO A 201 21.30 43.25 -14.20
CA PRO A 201 19.91 43.37 -13.79
C PRO A 201 19.01 42.37 -14.54
N SER A 202 17.99 41.85 -13.85
CA SER A 202 17.06 40.83 -14.36
C SER A 202 16.29 41.25 -15.61
N GLU A 203 16.07 42.55 -15.81
CA GLU A 203 15.37 43.14 -16.96
C GLU A 203 16.07 42.88 -18.31
N LYS A 204 17.39 42.61 -18.31
CA LYS A 204 18.14 42.27 -19.52
C LYS A 204 18.04 40.79 -19.92
N CYS A 205 17.49 39.94 -19.06
CA CYS A 205 17.51 38.50 -19.29
C CYS A 205 16.46 38.09 -20.35
N PRO A 206 16.76 37.10 -21.21
CA PRO A 206 15.78 36.55 -22.14
C PRO A 206 14.58 35.93 -21.40
N GLY A 207 13.46 35.77 -22.11
CA GLY A 207 12.31 35.05 -21.60
C GLY A 207 12.66 33.61 -21.19
N ARG A 208 11.97 33.06 -20.19
CA ARG A 208 12.23 31.72 -19.60
C ARG A 208 12.24 30.60 -20.65
N GLU A 209 11.42 30.69 -21.69
CA GLU A 209 11.41 29.74 -22.81
C GLU A 209 12.70 29.76 -23.65
N HIS A 210 13.35 30.92 -23.79
CA HIS A 210 14.64 31.06 -24.47
C HIS A 210 15.78 30.54 -23.58
N ILE A 211 15.77 30.88 -22.28
CA ILE A 211 16.71 30.35 -21.27
C ILE A 211 16.68 28.81 -21.25
N ALA A 212 15.50 28.20 -21.41
CA ALA A 212 15.34 26.75 -21.40
C ALA A 212 16.00 26.03 -22.59
N THR A 213 16.38 26.72 -23.67
CA THR A 213 16.99 26.10 -24.86
C THR A 213 18.40 25.55 -24.57
N ALA A 214 18.72 24.33 -25.02
CA ALA A 214 19.96 23.64 -24.70
C ALA A 214 21.26 24.43 -24.89
N PRO A 215 21.47 25.28 -25.92
CA PRO A 215 22.70 26.08 -26.01
C PRO A 215 22.93 26.98 -24.77
N ILE A 216 21.87 27.27 -24.01
CA ILE A 216 21.87 28.05 -22.78
C ILE A 216 21.67 27.13 -21.55
N SER A 217 20.62 26.31 -21.54
CA SER A 217 20.28 25.47 -20.38
C SER A 217 21.22 24.27 -20.17
N PHE A 218 21.82 23.70 -21.21
CA PHE A 218 22.76 22.58 -21.07
C PHE A 218 24.04 22.99 -20.29
N PRO A 219 24.77 24.07 -20.67
CA PRO A 219 25.91 24.53 -19.88
C PRO A 219 25.49 25.13 -18.53
N ILE A 220 24.34 25.81 -18.42
CA ILE A 220 23.86 26.32 -17.12
C ILE A 220 23.54 25.17 -16.16
N ASN A 221 22.82 24.11 -16.58
CA ASN A 221 22.54 22.93 -15.75
C ASN A 221 23.82 22.20 -15.31
N GLY A 222 24.81 22.11 -16.21
CA GLY A 222 26.13 21.58 -15.88
C GLY A 222 26.84 22.44 -14.82
N LEU A 223 26.87 23.76 -15.01
CA LEU A 223 27.46 24.70 -14.07
C LEU A 223 26.74 24.73 -12.71
N THR A 224 25.41 24.60 -12.67
CA THR A 224 24.62 24.38 -11.44
C THR A 224 25.04 23.11 -10.71
N SER A 225 25.23 22.01 -11.44
CA SER A 225 25.67 20.74 -10.86
C SER A 225 27.08 20.82 -10.27
N PHE A 226 28.03 21.42 -11.01
CA PHE A 226 29.36 21.72 -10.48
C PHE A 226 29.33 22.70 -9.31
N ALA A 227 28.43 23.68 -9.31
CA ALA A 227 28.26 24.63 -8.20
C ALA A 227 27.82 23.91 -6.92
N HIS A 228 26.86 22.99 -7.00
CA HIS A 228 26.44 22.18 -5.86
C HIS A 228 27.56 21.29 -5.33
N TYR A 229 28.32 20.64 -6.21
CA TYR A 229 29.47 19.83 -5.82
C TYR A 229 30.59 20.67 -5.18
N ALA A 230 30.91 21.83 -5.75
CA ALA A 230 31.90 22.77 -5.21
C ALA A 230 31.47 23.35 -3.86
N ILE A 231 30.19 23.73 -3.69
CA ILE A 231 29.63 24.12 -2.39
C ILE A 231 29.83 22.99 -1.37
N ALA A 232 29.51 21.75 -1.73
CA ALA A 232 29.67 20.62 -0.82
C ALA A 232 31.14 20.39 -0.40
N CYS A 233 32.09 20.49 -1.35
CA CYS A 233 33.53 20.47 -1.07
C CYS A 233 33.91 21.59 -0.08
N HIS A 234 33.54 22.84 -0.37
CA HIS A 234 33.89 23.99 0.47
C HIS A 234 33.24 23.96 1.85
N VAL A 235 32.00 23.46 1.99
CA VAL A 235 31.29 23.37 3.27
C VAL A 235 31.91 22.31 4.19
N LEU A 236 32.31 21.16 3.64
CA LEU A 236 33.01 20.11 4.40
C LEU A 236 34.52 20.37 4.56
N ASN A 237 35.04 21.40 3.90
CA ASN A 237 36.46 21.76 3.83
C ASN A 237 37.33 20.62 3.24
N LEU A 238 36.85 20.03 2.13
CA LEU A 238 37.51 18.96 1.37
C LEU A 238 37.95 19.48 -0.01
N HIS A 239 39.08 19.00 -0.51
CA HIS A 239 39.43 19.13 -1.92
C HIS A 239 38.51 18.25 -2.80
N PRO A 240 38.10 18.66 -4.02
CA PRO A 240 37.25 17.84 -4.89
C PRO A 240 37.75 16.40 -5.13
N GLY A 241 39.08 16.19 -5.16
CA GLY A 241 39.65 14.84 -5.26
C GLY A 241 39.46 13.97 -3.99
N GLU A 242 39.37 14.59 -2.81
CA GLU A 242 39.10 13.94 -1.52
C GLU A 242 37.60 13.73 -1.28
N MET A 243 36.78 14.62 -1.84
CA MET A 243 35.32 14.49 -1.92
C MET A 243 34.93 13.29 -2.80
N ARG A 244 35.55 13.15 -3.98
CA ARG A 244 35.30 12.05 -4.93
C ARG A 244 35.50 10.67 -4.30
N VAL A 245 36.56 10.46 -3.51
CA VAL A 245 36.86 9.14 -2.91
C VAL A 245 35.94 8.75 -1.76
N ARG A 246 34.90 9.55 -1.45
CA ARG A 246 33.80 9.15 -0.56
C ARG A 246 32.62 8.53 -1.31
N PHE A 247 32.68 8.46 -2.64
CA PHE A 247 31.64 7.88 -3.48
C PHE A 247 32.11 6.57 -4.12
N SER A 248 31.27 5.55 -4.01
CA SER A 248 31.48 4.23 -4.59
C SER A 248 31.31 4.22 -6.12
N GLY A 249 30.70 5.28 -6.68
CA GLY A 249 30.55 5.50 -8.11
C GLY A 249 29.75 6.76 -8.42
N ALA A 250 29.62 7.08 -9.70
CA ALA A 250 28.82 8.18 -10.20
C ALA A 250 27.90 7.76 -11.36
N ALA A 251 26.73 8.39 -11.45
CA ALA A 251 25.78 8.22 -12.54
C ALA A 251 25.19 9.59 -12.94
N GLY A 252 24.76 9.72 -14.20
CA GLY A 252 24.24 10.99 -14.70
C GLY A 252 23.09 10.83 -15.70
N HIS A 253 22.01 11.59 -15.49
CA HIS A 253 20.79 11.48 -16.27
C HIS A 253 20.92 12.30 -17.56
N SER A 254 21.02 11.63 -18.72
CA SER A 254 21.27 12.29 -20.00
C SER A 254 22.52 13.17 -19.90
N GLN A 255 22.44 14.50 -20.11
CA GLN A 255 23.57 15.42 -19.99
C GLN A 255 24.37 15.34 -18.67
N GLY A 256 23.75 14.87 -17.59
CA GLY A 256 24.41 14.75 -16.28
C GLY A 256 25.62 13.81 -16.29
N VAL A 257 25.71 12.89 -17.26
CA VAL A 257 26.81 11.92 -17.33
C VAL A 257 28.16 12.57 -17.68
N ILE A 258 28.16 13.74 -18.33
CA ILE A 258 29.37 14.55 -18.52
C ILE A 258 29.88 15.08 -17.17
N VAL A 259 28.96 15.50 -16.28
CA VAL A 259 29.30 15.98 -14.94
C VAL A 259 29.79 14.83 -14.06
N ALA A 260 29.14 13.66 -14.15
CA ALA A 260 29.57 12.43 -13.48
C ALA A 260 31.00 12.03 -13.89
N ALA A 261 31.28 11.98 -15.20
CA ALA A 261 32.61 11.67 -15.73
C ALA A 261 33.64 12.71 -15.31
N ALA A 262 33.35 14.01 -15.46
CA ALA A 262 34.25 15.08 -15.04
C ALA A 262 34.62 14.97 -13.55
N ILE A 263 33.64 14.72 -12.68
CA ILE A 263 33.86 14.56 -11.23
C ILE A 263 34.65 13.27 -10.91
N ALA A 264 34.44 12.18 -11.64
CA ALA A 264 35.25 10.97 -11.51
C ALA A 264 36.72 11.16 -11.89
N VAL A 265 37.03 12.14 -12.75
CA VAL A 265 38.40 12.47 -13.17
C VAL A 265 39.11 13.45 -12.23
N VAL A 266 38.42 14.50 -11.74
CA VAL A 266 39.02 15.77 -11.27
C VAL A 266 40.49 15.70 -10.84
N SER A 267 41.30 16.23 -11.75
CA SER A 267 42.62 16.84 -11.60
C SER A 267 42.57 18.17 -12.39
N SER A 268 43.64 18.96 -12.48
CA SER A 268 43.57 20.31 -13.08
C SER A 268 43.40 20.33 -14.61
N ASP A 269 42.41 21.11 -15.08
CA ASP A 269 42.14 21.63 -16.44
C ASP A 269 41.55 20.67 -17.52
N GLY A 270 40.87 21.25 -18.52
CA GLY A 270 40.13 20.59 -19.63
C GLY A 270 39.14 21.54 -20.36
N ASN A 271 38.46 21.13 -21.46
CA ASN A 271 37.25 21.78 -22.06
C ASN A 271 36.80 21.19 -23.44
N GLN A 272 35.48 21.07 -23.72
CA GLN A 272 34.83 21.34 -25.05
C GLN A 272 33.28 21.13 -25.03
N ASN A 273 32.58 21.26 -26.17
CA ASN A 273 31.23 21.88 -26.26
C ASN A 273 30.09 21.07 -26.97
N ALA A 274 28.83 21.49 -26.71
CA ALA A 274 27.64 21.43 -27.61
C ALA A 274 27.02 20.02 -27.90
N VAL A 275 25.87 19.76 -28.58
CA VAL A 275 24.53 20.39 -28.88
C VAL A 275 23.68 19.29 -29.58
N ALA A 276 22.35 19.10 -29.49
CA ALA A 276 21.26 19.57 -28.62
C ALA A 276 20.05 18.57 -28.66
N HIS A 277 18.88 18.97 -28.14
CA HIS A 277 17.82 18.20 -27.45
C HIS A 277 16.37 18.14 -28.09
N SER A 278 15.47 17.12 -27.98
CA SER A 278 13.97 17.27 -28.23
C SER A 278 13.11 16.10 -27.79
N MET A 279 11.97 16.36 -27.12
CA MET A 279 11.30 15.33 -26.32
C MET A 279 9.82 15.59 -25.91
N LEU A 280 9.03 14.52 -25.85
CA LEU A 280 7.66 14.44 -25.32
C LEU A 280 7.60 13.40 -24.18
N SER A 281 7.27 13.80 -22.96
CA SER A 281 7.06 12.90 -21.82
C SER A 281 5.64 12.31 -21.84
N ILE A 282 5.53 11.02 -21.52
CA ILE A 282 4.27 10.26 -21.43
C ILE A 282 4.32 9.40 -20.16
N ARG A 283 3.24 9.37 -19.38
CA ARG A 283 3.11 8.62 -18.11
C ARG A 283 1.80 7.81 -18.10
N GLY A 284 1.77 6.71 -17.35
CA GLY A 284 0.59 5.85 -17.19
C GLY A 284 0.31 4.88 -18.36
N MET A 285 1.28 4.63 -19.25
CA MET A 285 1.12 3.72 -20.40
C MET A 285 2.24 2.68 -20.47
N ARG A 286 1.90 1.39 -20.50
CA ARG A 286 2.89 0.29 -20.65
C ARG A 286 3.65 0.36 -21.98
N LYS A 287 4.96 0.08 -21.93
CA LYS A 287 5.92 0.08 -23.07
C LYS A 287 5.35 -0.47 -24.39
N VAL A 288 4.75 -1.67 -24.36
CA VAL A 288 4.21 -2.33 -25.57
C VAL A 288 3.13 -1.47 -26.24
N LYS A 289 2.16 -0.94 -25.48
CA LYS A 289 1.09 -0.08 -26.03
C LYS A 289 1.61 1.27 -26.55
N LEU A 290 2.74 1.75 -26.01
CA LEU A 290 3.42 2.92 -26.54
C LEU A 290 4.16 2.59 -27.85
N GLN A 291 4.85 1.44 -27.93
CA GLN A 291 5.50 0.99 -29.15
C GLN A 291 4.50 0.74 -30.29
N GLU A 292 3.35 0.13 -30.00
CA GLU A 292 2.21 0.01 -30.94
C GLU A 292 1.74 1.39 -31.45
N LEU A 293 1.62 2.38 -30.56
CA LEU A 293 1.19 3.74 -30.93
C LEU A 293 2.25 4.47 -31.77
N LEU A 294 3.54 4.32 -31.44
CA LEU A 294 4.64 4.88 -32.24
C LEU A 294 4.72 4.22 -33.62
N GLN A 295 4.57 2.90 -33.70
CA GLN A 295 4.52 2.18 -34.98
C GLN A 295 3.32 2.62 -35.83
N GLN A 296 2.14 2.79 -35.23
CA GLN A 296 0.94 3.33 -35.89
C GLN A 296 1.10 4.81 -36.31
N SER A 297 1.88 5.60 -35.59
CA SER A 297 2.18 6.99 -35.96
C SER A 297 3.21 7.07 -37.08
N ASN A 298 4.22 6.19 -37.07
CA ASN A 298 5.33 6.20 -38.01
C ASN A 298 5.01 5.50 -39.34
N SER A 299 4.00 4.61 -39.40
CA SER A 299 3.61 3.89 -40.62
C SER A 299 3.15 4.80 -41.78
N CYS A 300 2.98 6.10 -41.53
CA CYS A 300 2.56 7.11 -42.50
C CYS A 300 3.62 8.23 -42.68
N LEU A 301 4.85 8.04 -42.20
CA LEU A 301 5.91 9.06 -42.15
C LEU A 301 7.23 8.51 -42.72
N GLY A 302 8.09 9.42 -43.21
CA GLY A 302 9.48 9.08 -43.54
C GLY A 302 10.36 9.01 -42.27
N GLU A 303 11.56 8.43 -42.38
CA GLU A 303 12.49 8.27 -41.25
C GLU A 303 12.84 9.62 -40.57
N SER A 304 13.01 10.68 -41.36
CA SER A 304 13.25 12.06 -40.87
C SER A 304 12.01 12.75 -40.26
N GLU A 305 10.80 12.20 -40.44
CA GLU A 305 9.58 12.68 -39.78
C GLU A 305 9.14 11.79 -38.59
N ALA A 306 9.72 10.59 -38.43
CA ALA A 306 9.34 9.59 -37.44
C ALA A 306 9.65 10.00 -35.98
N ALA A 307 8.90 9.41 -35.04
CA ALA A 307 9.10 9.57 -33.60
C ALA A 307 9.60 8.26 -32.96
N TYR A 308 10.62 8.37 -32.10
CA TYR A 308 11.34 7.24 -31.53
C TYR A 308 11.25 7.24 -30.00
N LEU A 309 11.24 6.06 -29.39
CA LEU A 309 11.35 5.93 -27.93
C LEU A 309 12.78 6.28 -27.51
N SER A 310 12.92 7.28 -26.64
CA SER A 310 14.18 7.98 -26.34
C SER A 310 14.64 7.75 -24.89
N LEU A 311 13.74 7.87 -23.91
CA LEU A 311 14.01 7.47 -22.50
C LEU A 311 12.95 6.48 -22.00
N GLN A 312 13.37 5.56 -21.12
CA GLN A 312 12.49 4.79 -20.25
C GLN A 312 12.80 5.19 -18.80
N ASN A 313 11.88 5.96 -18.19
CA ASN A 313 12.05 6.48 -16.82
C ASN A 313 11.42 5.55 -15.78
N SER A 314 10.38 4.80 -16.17
CA SER A 314 9.77 3.66 -15.47
C SER A 314 9.01 2.81 -16.50
N ASP A 315 8.36 1.74 -16.05
CA ASP A 315 7.57 0.83 -16.91
C ASP A 315 6.24 1.43 -17.40
N ASP A 316 5.87 2.60 -16.86
CA ASP A 316 4.73 3.41 -17.27
C ASP A 316 5.08 4.86 -17.65
N ALA A 317 6.33 5.31 -17.42
CA ALA A 317 6.82 6.66 -17.76
C ALA A 317 7.97 6.62 -18.78
N PHE A 318 7.73 7.26 -19.92
CA PHE A 318 8.58 7.22 -21.10
C PHE A 318 8.77 8.61 -21.70
N VAL A 319 9.82 8.79 -22.50
CA VAL A 319 10.02 9.99 -23.29
C VAL A 319 10.26 9.63 -24.75
N VAL A 320 9.55 10.30 -25.64
CA VAL A 320 9.57 10.11 -27.10
C VAL A 320 10.26 11.31 -27.75
N ALA A 321 11.24 11.07 -28.62
CA ALA A 321 11.95 12.10 -29.36
C ALA A 321 11.55 12.08 -30.85
N GLY A 322 11.50 13.25 -31.48
CA GLY A 322 11.16 13.41 -32.90
C GLY A 322 10.66 14.82 -33.22
N PRO A 323 10.30 15.10 -34.48
CA PRO A 323 9.88 16.44 -34.90
C PRO A 323 8.61 16.91 -34.18
N THR A 324 8.56 18.19 -33.79
CA THR A 324 7.47 18.78 -32.99
C THR A 324 6.08 18.64 -33.63
N LYS A 325 6.01 18.59 -34.98
CA LYS A 325 4.81 18.30 -35.76
C LYS A 325 4.28 16.88 -35.47
N THR A 326 5.16 15.89 -35.50
CA THR A 326 4.86 14.47 -35.20
C THR A 326 4.50 14.29 -33.74
N LEU A 327 5.28 14.88 -32.81
CA LEU A 327 4.98 14.81 -31.37
C LEU A 327 3.60 15.42 -31.03
N ARG A 328 3.20 16.53 -31.68
CA ARG A 328 1.84 17.09 -31.55
C ARG A 328 0.75 16.18 -32.11
N GLY A 329 1.03 15.43 -33.18
CA GLY A 329 0.13 14.38 -33.68
C GLY A 329 -0.04 13.24 -32.67
N ILE A 330 1.05 12.80 -32.05
CA ILE A 330 1.04 11.80 -30.97
C ILE A 330 0.23 12.29 -29.77
N CYS A 331 0.39 13.54 -29.33
CA CYS A 331 -0.46 14.14 -28.28
C CYS A 331 -1.96 14.03 -28.60
N GLN A 332 -2.38 14.27 -29.85
CA GLN A 332 -3.79 14.12 -30.26
C GLN A 332 -4.27 12.66 -30.30
N LEU A 333 -3.38 11.69 -30.48
CA LEU A 333 -3.69 10.27 -30.36
C LEU A 333 -3.76 9.81 -28.90
N LEU A 334 -2.95 10.40 -28.01
CA LEU A 334 -2.98 10.15 -26.58
C LEU A 334 -4.25 10.72 -25.93
N GLU A 335 -4.64 11.96 -26.25
CA GLU A 335 -5.86 12.57 -25.69
C GLU A 335 -7.13 11.81 -26.10
N LYS A 336 -7.17 11.21 -27.30
CA LYS A 336 -8.25 10.30 -27.74
C LYS A 336 -8.28 8.94 -27.03
N ARG A 337 -7.22 8.58 -26.30
CA ARG A 337 -7.09 7.34 -25.51
C ARG A 337 -7.11 7.57 -24.00
N LYS A 338 -7.18 8.84 -23.58
CA LYS A 338 -7.17 9.29 -22.18
C LYS A 338 -8.60 9.34 -21.64
N VAL A 339 -8.71 9.09 -20.33
CA VAL A 339 -9.98 9.13 -19.59
C VAL A 339 -10.20 10.54 -19.03
N ALA A 340 -11.46 10.99 -18.97
CA ALA A 340 -11.77 12.28 -18.39
C ALA A 340 -11.34 12.34 -16.91
N PRO A 341 -10.71 13.44 -16.44
CA PRO A 341 -10.31 13.54 -15.04
C PRO A 341 -11.54 13.41 -14.13
N ASN A 342 -11.45 12.51 -13.15
CA ASN A 342 -12.50 12.09 -12.21
C ASN A 342 -13.55 11.10 -12.73
N GLU A 343 -13.43 10.53 -13.94
CA GLU A 343 -14.31 9.42 -14.37
C GLU A 343 -13.91 8.09 -13.70
N SER A 344 -14.80 7.51 -12.88
CA SER A 344 -14.50 6.31 -12.10
C SER A 344 -14.63 5.02 -12.91
N GLN A 345 -13.50 4.43 -13.28
CA GLN A 345 -13.42 3.12 -13.94
C GLN A 345 -13.56 1.92 -12.99
N ALA A 346 -13.91 2.12 -11.72
CA ALA A 346 -13.92 1.08 -10.69
C ALA A 346 -14.88 -0.10 -10.98
N LYS A 347 -15.91 0.10 -11.82
CA LYS A 347 -16.85 -0.96 -12.27
C LYS A 347 -16.58 -1.48 -13.69
N ILE A 348 -15.39 -1.19 -14.24
CA ILE A 348 -14.87 -1.75 -15.49
C ILE A 348 -13.79 -2.78 -15.13
N PRO A 349 -13.77 -4.00 -15.72
CA PRO A 349 -12.71 -4.98 -15.50
C PRO A 349 -11.33 -4.40 -15.82
N PHE A 350 -10.34 -4.66 -14.97
CA PHE A 350 -9.01 -4.03 -15.04
C PHE A 350 -8.33 -4.01 -16.45
N PRO A 351 -8.37 -5.06 -17.29
CA PRO A 351 -7.76 -5.05 -18.63
C PRO A 351 -8.48 -4.15 -19.63
N ASP A 352 -9.80 -3.97 -19.47
CA ASP A 352 -10.67 -3.19 -20.35
C ASP A 352 -10.63 -1.68 -20.03
N ARG A 353 -9.99 -1.31 -18.91
CA ARG A 353 -9.83 0.09 -18.51
C ARG A 353 -8.94 0.84 -19.49
N ALA A 354 -9.37 2.02 -19.89
CA ALA A 354 -8.52 2.94 -20.61
C ALA A 354 -7.43 3.48 -19.65
N PRO A 355 -6.16 3.56 -20.09
CA PRO A 355 -5.07 4.02 -19.24
C PRO A 355 -5.28 5.48 -18.82
N ASN A 356 -4.93 5.81 -17.57
CA ASN A 356 -4.88 7.19 -17.11
C ASN A 356 -3.58 7.84 -17.61
N ILE A 357 -3.59 8.26 -18.88
CA ILE A 357 -2.41 8.85 -19.55
C ILE A 357 -2.26 10.31 -19.11
N ASP A 358 -1.10 10.62 -18.54
CA ASP A 358 -0.60 11.99 -18.46
C ASP A 358 0.51 12.18 -19.50
N TYR A 359 0.59 13.34 -20.14
CA TYR A 359 1.63 13.61 -21.15
C TYR A 359 1.93 15.10 -21.27
N GLN A 360 3.19 15.43 -21.52
CA GLN A 360 3.67 16.81 -21.58
C GLN A 360 4.83 16.92 -22.58
N LEU A 361 4.71 17.83 -23.55
CA LEU A 361 5.87 18.24 -24.36
C LEU A 361 6.92 18.86 -23.41
N LEU A 362 8.11 18.29 -23.38
CA LEU A 362 9.19 18.84 -22.56
C LEU A 362 9.75 20.10 -23.25
N PRO A 363 10.30 21.09 -22.50
CA PRO A 363 10.86 22.32 -23.07
C PRO A 363 12.21 22.06 -23.76
N ILE A 364 12.17 21.37 -24.91
CA ILE A 364 13.31 20.65 -25.51
C ILE A 364 13.22 20.65 -27.09
N SER A 365 14.27 21.12 -27.80
CA SER A 365 14.58 21.38 -29.27
C SER A 365 14.11 20.40 -30.42
N ALA A 366 14.89 19.78 -31.38
CA ALA A 366 16.27 19.23 -31.57
C ALA A 366 16.69 17.74 -31.11
N PRO A 367 16.03 16.62 -31.49
CA PRO A 367 15.82 15.32 -30.75
C PRO A 367 16.96 14.38 -30.21
N PHE A 368 17.28 14.48 -28.91
CA PHE A 368 18.16 13.53 -28.15
C PHE A 368 17.70 12.04 -28.11
N HIS A 369 18.69 11.14 -27.96
CA HIS A 369 18.56 9.69 -27.88
C HIS A 369 17.71 9.10 -29.02
N SER A 370 18.03 9.50 -30.25
CA SER A 370 17.29 9.07 -31.45
C SER A 370 18.14 9.09 -32.72
N PRO A 371 17.76 8.36 -33.79
CA PRO A 371 18.49 8.34 -35.06
C PRO A 371 18.68 9.73 -35.70
N HIS A 372 17.82 10.69 -35.37
CA HIS A 372 17.87 12.06 -35.89
C HIS A 372 19.19 12.81 -35.57
N LEU A 373 19.97 12.39 -34.57
CA LEU A 373 21.27 12.99 -34.21
C LEU A 373 22.49 12.14 -34.63
N GLN A 374 22.29 11.10 -35.45
CA GLN A 374 23.38 10.21 -35.85
C GLN A 374 24.48 10.93 -36.65
N ASN A 375 24.12 11.92 -37.47
CA ASN A 375 25.09 12.76 -38.19
C ASN A 375 25.77 13.77 -37.25
N VAL A 376 25.01 14.40 -36.35
CA VAL A 376 25.53 15.37 -35.36
C VAL A 376 26.59 14.74 -34.46
N THR A 377 26.45 13.44 -34.16
CA THR A 377 27.47 12.67 -33.41
C THR A 377 28.83 12.65 -34.12
N GLN A 378 28.86 12.61 -35.46
CA GLN A 378 30.11 12.67 -36.23
C GLN A 378 30.67 14.10 -36.29
N GLU A 379 29.81 15.12 -36.41
CA GLU A 379 30.21 16.53 -36.45
C GLU A 379 30.79 17.00 -35.10
N VAL A 380 30.16 16.60 -33.98
CA VAL A 380 30.67 16.87 -32.63
C VAL A 380 32.05 16.23 -32.43
N LEU A 381 32.26 14.98 -32.84
CA LEU A 381 33.57 14.32 -32.72
C LEU A 381 34.66 14.99 -33.59
N GLN A 382 34.30 15.55 -34.74
CA GLN A 382 35.23 16.34 -35.56
C GLN A 382 35.60 17.69 -34.92
N GLN A 383 34.70 18.31 -34.15
CA GLN A 383 34.96 19.58 -33.47
C GLN A 383 35.68 19.42 -32.12
N VAL A 384 35.34 18.39 -31.34
CA VAL A 384 35.89 18.15 -29.99
C VAL A 384 37.32 17.58 -30.05
N GLY A 385 37.63 16.82 -31.10
CA GLY A 385 38.88 16.06 -31.22
C GLY A 385 38.86 14.77 -30.39
N ALA A 386 39.49 13.72 -30.91
CA ALA A 386 39.50 12.38 -30.31
C ALA A 386 40.40 12.24 -29.06
N GLU A 387 40.90 13.36 -28.53
CA GLU A 387 41.92 13.40 -27.46
C GLU A 387 41.35 13.93 -26.13
N LEU A 388 40.16 14.56 -26.13
CA LEU A 388 39.68 15.33 -24.96
C LEU A 388 39.59 14.50 -23.67
N LEU A 389 39.06 13.27 -23.75
CA LEU A 389 38.95 12.36 -22.62
C LEU A 389 39.89 11.15 -22.71
N ALA A 390 40.78 11.12 -23.72
CA ALA A 390 41.61 9.96 -24.03
C ALA A 390 42.73 9.70 -23.00
N GLU A 391 43.15 10.74 -22.26
CA GLU A 391 44.14 10.63 -21.18
C GLU A 391 43.52 10.48 -19.78
N LEU A 392 42.19 10.37 -19.67
CA LEU A 392 41.48 10.55 -18.40
C LEU A 392 41.20 9.24 -17.65
N ASP A 393 42.11 8.91 -16.73
CA ASP A 393 42.02 7.80 -15.79
C ASP A 393 40.89 8.03 -14.74
N LEU A 394 39.70 7.51 -15.06
CA LEU A 394 38.48 7.54 -14.24
C LEU A 394 38.72 6.89 -12.85
N ARG A 395 38.71 7.69 -11.78
CA ARG A 395 39.12 7.23 -10.43
C ARG A 395 38.04 6.50 -9.63
N ILE A 396 36.78 6.60 -10.05
CA ILE A 396 35.63 5.87 -9.49
C ILE A 396 34.78 5.33 -10.65
N PRO A 397 33.92 4.32 -10.43
CA PRO A 397 32.96 3.88 -11.43
C PRO A 397 32.15 5.04 -12.00
N VAL A 398 31.94 5.04 -13.31
CA VAL A 398 30.92 5.88 -13.96
C VAL A 398 30.00 4.95 -14.73
N TYR A 399 28.72 4.94 -14.38
CA TYR A 399 27.80 3.95 -14.93
C TYR A 399 27.20 4.39 -16.28
N HIS A 400 27.39 3.54 -17.29
CA HIS A 400 26.88 3.74 -18.64
C HIS A 400 25.35 3.81 -18.65
N THR A 401 24.78 4.87 -19.23
CA THR A 401 23.35 5.22 -19.16
C THR A 401 22.40 4.14 -19.66
N ARG A 402 22.80 3.35 -20.66
CA ARG A 402 22.03 2.24 -21.23
C ARG A 402 22.24 0.86 -20.59
N THR A 403 23.47 0.49 -20.27
CA THR A 403 23.82 -0.89 -19.88
C THR A 403 24.05 -1.04 -18.38
N GLY A 404 24.24 0.07 -17.66
CA GLY A 404 24.66 0.08 -16.26
C GLY A 404 26.11 -0.40 -16.05
N ALA A 405 26.87 -0.74 -17.10
CA ALA A 405 28.27 -1.14 -16.98
C ALA A 405 29.15 0.01 -16.48
N ASP A 406 30.28 -0.28 -15.85
CA ASP A 406 31.29 0.72 -15.52
C ASP A 406 32.05 1.11 -16.80
N LEU A 407 32.11 2.41 -17.12
CA LEU A 407 32.86 2.92 -18.28
C LEU A 407 34.35 2.59 -18.21
N ARG A 408 34.89 2.28 -17.02
CA ARG A 408 36.29 1.84 -16.83
C ARG A 408 36.59 0.46 -17.43
N ASP A 409 35.58 -0.40 -17.56
CA ASP A 409 35.74 -1.75 -18.12
C ASP A 409 35.65 -1.76 -19.66
N ILE A 410 35.26 -0.65 -20.29
CA ILE A 410 35.04 -0.56 -21.74
C ILE A 410 36.38 -0.29 -22.47
N THR A 411 37.13 -1.36 -22.72
CA THR A 411 38.42 -1.27 -23.40
C THR A 411 38.28 -1.08 -24.93
N GLY A 412 39.06 -0.16 -25.49
CA GLY A 412 39.24 -0.01 -26.95
C GLY A 412 38.35 1.02 -27.65
N THR A 413 37.56 1.80 -26.90
CA THR A 413 36.73 2.90 -27.40
C THR A 413 37.17 4.24 -26.83
N ASP A 414 37.07 5.32 -27.61
CA ASP A 414 37.20 6.68 -27.09
C ASP A 414 36.02 7.00 -26.13
N LEU A 415 36.36 7.35 -24.89
CA LEU A 415 35.41 7.73 -23.85
C LEU A 415 34.59 8.99 -24.22
N THR A 416 35.17 9.89 -25.04
CA THR A 416 34.47 11.06 -25.58
C THR A 416 33.34 10.63 -26.52
N ALA A 417 33.64 9.77 -27.49
CA ALA A 417 32.65 9.15 -28.37
C ALA A 417 31.60 8.32 -27.62
N GLU A 418 31.96 7.65 -26.52
CA GLU A 418 30.98 6.92 -25.70
C GLU A 418 30.02 7.87 -24.98
N LEU A 419 30.53 8.86 -24.25
CA LEU A 419 29.70 9.85 -23.54
C LEU A 419 28.83 10.68 -24.51
N VAL A 420 29.33 11.03 -25.70
CA VAL A 420 28.52 11.69 -26.72
C VAL A 420 27.40 10.76 -27.21
N ARG A 421 27.70 9.50 -27.56
CA ARG A 421 26.66 8.52 -27.98
C ARG A 421 25.62 8.28 -26.91
N MET A 422 26.03 8.22 -25.64
CA MET A 422 25.18 8.13 -24.44
C MET A 422 24.23 9.32 -24.23
N ILE A 423 24.39 10.40 -25.01
CA ILE A 423 23.55 11.62 -24.96
C ILE A 423 22.82 11.86 -26.30
N THR A 424 23.42 11.53 -27.44
CA THR A 424 22.85 11.78 -28.76
C THR A 424 21.99 10.63 -29.29
N CYS A 425 22.39 9.37 -29.07
CA CYS A 425 21.86 8.21 -29.79
C CYS A 425 21.34 7.06 -28.91
N GLU A 426 21.94 6.81 -27.75
CA GLU A 426 21.68 5.63 -26.91
C GLU A 426 20.50 5.85 -25.95
N GLN A 427 19.64 4.84 -25.74
CA GLN A 427 18.54 4.95 -24.76
C GLN A 427 19.06 4.94 -23.32
N VAL A 428 18.58 5.87 -22.47
CA VAL A 428 18.87 5.85 -21.03
C VAL A 428 17.93 4.88 -20.31
N PHE A 429 18.51 3.92 -19.59
CA PHE A 429 17.87 2.98 -18.68
C PHE A 429 18.30 3.35 -17.25
N TRP A 430 17.55 4.29 -16.66
CA TRP A 430 18.01 5.07 -15.49
C TRP A 430 18.09 4.26 -14.19
N ARG A 431 17.29 3.21 -14.06
CA ARG A 431 17.31 2.29 -12.93
C ARG A 431 18.59 1.46 -12.94
N GLU A 432 18.96 0.94 -14.10
CA GLU A 432 20.13 0.10 -14.36
C GLU A 432 21.45 0.87 -14.16
N ALA A 433 21.44 2.18 -14.43
CA ALA A 433 22.56 3.08 -14.15
C ALA A 433 22.73 3.43 -12.66
N CYS A 434 21.64 3.47 -11.88
CA CYS A 434 21.65 4.00 -10.51
C CYS A 434 21.44 2.97 -9.39
N LEU A 435 20.79 1.83 -9.64
CA LEU A 435 20.51 0.82 -8.63
C LEU A 435 21.50 -0.34 -8.78
N LYS A 436 22.48 -0.38 -7.87
CA LYS A 436 23.39 -1.51 -7.63
C LYS A 436 23.12 -2.07 -6.23
N ASP A 437 23.37 -3.36 -6.02
CA ASP A 437 22.98 -4.07 -4.79
C ASP A 437 23.67 -3.54 -3.51
N ASP A 438 24.81 -2.86 -3.64
CA ASP A 438 25.57 -2.26 -2.53
C ASP A 438 25.11 -0.85 -2.15
N ILE A 439 24.53 -0.07 -3.09
CA ILE A 439 24.26 1.37 -2.90
C ILE A 439 23.17 1.59 -1.86
N THR A 440 23.54 2.19 -0.72
CA THR A 440 22.59 2.52 0.35
C THR A 440 22.09 3.96 0.29
N HIS A 441 22.85 4.88 -0.30
CA HIS A 441 22.39 6.27 -0.49
C HIS A 441 22.72 6.81 -1.89
N ILE A 442 21.76 7.52 -2.47
CA ILE A 442 21.88 8.23 -3.75
C ILE A 442 21.90 9.74 -3.47
N ILE A 443 23.00 10.40 -3.83
CA ILE A 443 23.26 11.81 -3.54
C ILE A 443 23.11 12.62 -4.83
N ASP A 444 21.97 13.29 -5.01
CA ASP A 444 21.67 14.05 -6.23
C ASP A 444 22.17 15.51 -6.10
N PHE A 445 23.20 15.84 -6.88
CA PHE A 445 23.77 17.18 -6.99
C PHE A 445 23.16 17.99 -8.14
N GLY A 446 22.29 17.40 -8.96
CA GLY A 446 21.83 18.04 -10.19
C GLY A 446 20.53 18.85 -10.06
N PRO A 447 20.23 19.68 -11.07
CA PRO A 447 18.95 20.35 -11.20
C PRO A 447 17.83 19.33 -11.45
N GLY A 448 16.64 19.65 -10.97
CA GLY A 448 15.40 18.95 -11.36
C GLY A 448 15.18 17.53 -10.81
N ARG A 449 15.86 17.16 -9.71
CA ARG A 449 15.55 15.98 -8.87
C ARG A 449 15.50 14.65 -9.64
N SER A 450 16.48 14.41 -10.51
CA SER A 450 16.52 13.24 -11.41
C SER A 450 16.45 11.88 -10.69
N SER A 451 17.06 11.79 -9.51
CA SER A 451 16.98 10.64 -8.61
C SER A 451 15.55 10.33 -8.18
N CYS A 452 14.69 11.34 -7.98
CA CYS A 452 13.33 11.16 -7.49
C CYS A 452 12.40 10.40 -8.46
N LEU A 453 12.80 10.23 -9.73
CA LEU A 453 12.12 9.33 -10.67
C LEU A 453 12.11 7.88 -10.17
N LEU A 454 13.15 7.47 -9.43
CA LEU A 454 13.33 6.12 -8.89
C LEU A 454 12.52 5.86 -7.60
N LEU A 455 11.85 6.87 -7.02
CA LEU A 455 11.23 6.77 -5.68
C LEU A 455 10.28 5.58 -5.52
N ASN A 456 9.48 5.25 -6.54
CA ASN A 456 8.55 4.12 -6.49
C ASN A 456 9.29 2.76 -6.51
N GLN A 457 10.44 2.70 -7.20
CA GLN A 457 11.27 1.49 -7.34
C GLN A 457 12.28 1.31 -6.20
N ILE A 458 12.64 2.35 -5.45
CA ILE A 458 13.55 2.22 -4.29
C ILE A 458 12.86 2.15 -2.94
N GLN A 459 11.58 2.56 -2.81
CA GLN A 459 10.85 2.41 -1.56
C GLN A 459 10.86 0.93 -1.14
N GLY A 460 11.37 0.63 0.06
CA GLY A 460 11.52 -0.74 0.55
C GLY A 460 12.83 -1.46 0.24
N SER A 461 13.69 -0.90 -0.63
CA SER A 461 14.99 -1.50 -0.99
C SER A 461 16.05 -1.40 0.12
N GLY A 462 15.96 -0.34 0.94
CA GLY A 462 17.02 0.13 1.84
C GLY A 462 17.69 1.43 1.40
N THR A 463 17.53 1.83 0.13
CA THR A 463 18.18 3.01 -0.47
C THR A 463 17.51 4.33 -0.08
N ARG A 464 18.27 5.33 0.38
CA ARG A 464 17.81 6.71 0.65
C ARG A 464 18.32 7.66 -0.44
N ILE A 465 17.43 8.43 -1.08
CA ILE A 465 17.83 9.59 -1.90
C ILE A 465 18.06 10.78 -0.96
N ILE A 466 19.11 11.57 -1.21
CA ILE A 466 19.35 12.89 -0.61
C ILE A 466 19.58 13.90 -1.74
N LEU A 467 18.78 14.97 -1.78
CA LEU A 467 18.93 16.07 -2.73
C LEU A 467 19.87 17.14 -2.14
N VAL A 468 21.08 17.27 -2.70
CA VAL A 468 22.06 18.28 -2.25
C VAL A 468 21.72 19.67 -2.80
N SER A 469 20.89 19.77 -3.84
CA SER A 469 20.42 21.05 -4.36
C SER A 469 19.47 21.78 -3.40
N GLU A 470 18.52 21.06 -2.80
CA GLU A 470 17.35 21.63 -2.11
C GLU A 470 17.31 21.44 -0.57
N PRO A 471 16.63 22.34 0.17
CA PRO A 471 16.12 22.04 1.51
C PRO A 471 14.92 21.09 1.45
N THR A 472 14.83 20.17 2.41
CA THR A 472 13.66 19.30 2.65
C THR A 472 13.33 19.27 4.13
N ASP A 473 12.13 18.82 4.47
CA ASP A 473 11.75 18.49 5.84
C ASP A 473 12.05 17.02 6.17
N SER A 474 11.92 16.65 7.45
CA SER A 474 12.14 15.28 7.92
C SER A 474 10.99 14.31 7.63
N THR A 475 9.84 14.76 7.13
CA THR A 475 8.73 13.87 6.72
C THR A 475 8.79 13.44 5.25
N SER A 476 9.67 14.06 4.46
CA SER A 476 9.89 13.78 3.04
C SER A 476 10.45 12.38 2.75
N LEU A 477 9.98 11.80 1.64
CA LEU A 477 10.38 10.47 1.15
C LEU A 477 11.87 10.39 0.76
N TYR A 478 12.45 11.54 0.41
CA TYR A 478 13.86 11.77 0.16
C TYR A 478 14.38 12.82 1.15
N GLY A 479 15.70 12.81 1.39
CA GLY A 479 16.39 13.78 2.22
C GLY A 479 16.85 15.00 1.44
N GLY A 480 17.38 15.98 2.16
CA GLY A 480 17.83 17.25 1.60
C GLY A 480 19.23 17.64 2.05
N LYS A 481 19.69 18.80 1.60
CA LYS A 481 21.02 19.37 1.85
C LYS A 481 21.48 19.30 3.33
N HIS A 482 20.56 19.37 4.28
CA HIS A 482 20.84 19.28 5.71
C HIS A 482 21.27 17.86 6.17
N GLU A 483 20.66 16.79 5.63
CA GLU A 483 21.08 15.40 5.90
C GLU A 483 22.49 15.14 5.37
N PHE A 484 22.88 15.80 4.27
CA PHE A 484 24.19 15.64 3.66
C PHE A 484 25.35 16.20 4.52
N PHE A 485 25.12 17.31 5.22
CA PHE A 485 26.14 18.01 6.02
C PHE A 485 26.09 17.69 7.53
N SER A 486 25.16 16.87 8.00
CA SER A 486 24.99 16.56 9.42
C SER A 486 26.12 15.68 9.97
N SER A 487 26.55 15.93 11.20
CA SER A 487 27.36 15.00 12.00
C SER A 487 26.49 14.07 12.87
N GLU A 488 25.16 14.18 12.81
CA GLU A 488 24.23 13.21 13.40
C GLU A 488 24.15 11.92 12.56
N LYS A 489 23.78 10.81 13.21
CA LYS A 489 23.71 9.48 12.57
C LYS A 489 22.81 9.49 11.30
N PRO A 490 23.31 9.02 10.14
CA PRO A 490 22.54 8.97 8.89
C PRO A 490 21.22 8.19 8.97
N PHE A 491 20.23 8.65 8.21
CA PHE A 491 18.93 8.01 8.06
C PHE A 491 18.94 6.93 6.97
N PHE A 492 18.93 5.67 7.37
CA PHE A 492 18.74 4.53 6.47
C PHE A 492 17.27 4.35 6.13
N ALA A 493 16.96 4.17 4.83
CA ALA A 493 15.60 3.86 4.42
C ALA A 493 15.20 2.42 4.84
N PRO A 494 13.90 2.16 5.14
CA PRO A 494 13.46 0.85 5.61
C PRO A 494 13.54 -0.22 4.51
N LYS A 495 14.33 -1.27 4.73
CA LYS A 495 14.38 -2.46 3.85
C LYS A 495 13.25 -3.44 4.20
N TRP A 496 12.18 -3.46 3.41
CA TRP A 496 10.96 -4.24 3.72
C TRP A 496 11.22 -5.75 3.79
N SER A 497 12.11 -6.28 2.94
CA SER A 497 12.55 -7.67 2.96
C SER A 497 13.31 -8.09 4.23
N HIS A 498 13.79 -7.14 5.05
CA HIS A 498 14.33 -7.43 6.38
C HIS A 498 13.28 -7.23 7.49
N ILE A 499 12.49 -6.16 7.40
CA ILE A 499 11.53 -5.76 8.43
C ILE A 499 10.34 -6.73 8.48
N HIS A 500 9.71 -7.00 7.32
CA HIS A 500 8.43 -7.69 7.20
C HIS A 500 8.53 -9.16 6.76
N ARG A 501 9.72 -9.69 6.43
CA ARG A 501 9.85 -11.10 6.03
C ARG A 501 9.33 -12.04 7.12
N ALA A 502 8.73 -13.15 6.69
CA ALA A 502 8.47 -14.28 7.56
C ALA A 502 9.77 -14.75 8.23
N LYS A 503 9.73 -14.91 9.56
CA LYS A 503 10.86 -15.38 10.37
C LYS A 503 10.56 -16.78 10.89
N LEU A 504 11.57 -17.60 11.08
CA LEU A 504 11.43 -18.89 11.74
C LEU A 504 11.81 -18.75 13.21
N ILE A 505 10.97 -19.27 14.11
CA ILE A 505 11.23 -19.31 15.54
C ILE A 505 11.11 -20.74 16.06
N ARG A 506 11.78 -21.03 17.17
CA ARG A 506 11.52 -22.24 17.96
C ARG A 506 10.66 -21.89 19.16
N ASP A 507 9.61 -22.67 19.37
CA ASP A 507 8.64 -22.51 20.44
C ASP A 507 8.25 -23.90 20.96
N GLU A 508 8.45 -24.13 22.26
CA GLU A 508 8.40 -25.47 22.90
C GLU A 508 9.19 -26.56 22.12
N GLY A 509 10.28 -26.15 21.46
CA GLY A 509 11.13 -27.00 20.61
C GLY A 509 10.68 -27.08 19.14
N ASN A 510 9.39 -26.87 18.86
CA ASN A 510 8.80 -26.92 17.52
C ASN A 510 9.18 -25.69 16.69
N LEU A 511 9.31 -25.85 15.37
CA LEU A 511 9.58 -24.75 14.44
C LEU A 511 8.26 -24.10 14.02
N LYS A 512 8.13 -22.78 14.18
CA LYS A 512 6.93 -22.01 13.79
C LYS A 512 7.32 -20.83 12.89
N ILE A 513 6.43 -20.47 11.96
CA ILE A 513 6.56 -19.23 11.17
C ILE A 513 6.06 -18.07 12.03
N ARG A 514 6.80 -16.97 12.05
CA ARG A 514 6.50 -15.73 12.76
C ARG A 514 6.33 -14.58 11.77
N THR A 515 5.17 -13.93 11.84
CA THR A 515 4.78 -12.71 11.10
C THR A 515 3.92 -11.82 12.01
N PRO A 516 3.63 -10.56 11.64
CA PRO A 516 2.65 -9.73 12.37
C PRO A 516 1.27 -10.38 12.50
N MET A 517 0.83 -11.18 11.52
CA MET A 517 -0.43 -11.92 11.63
C MET A 517 -0.36 -13.01 12.71
N THR A 518 0.75 -13.76 12.79
CA THR A 518 0.89 -14.80 13.82
C THR A 518 0.99 -14.21 15.22
N GLU A 519 1.61 -13.03 15.35
CA GLU A 519 1.74 -12.31 16.62
C GLU A 519 0.39 -11.80 17.14
N ILE A 520 -0.50 -11.31 16.25
CA ILE A 520 -1.82 -10.77 16.64
C ILE A 520 -2.90 -11.86 16.79
N PHE A 521 -2.91 -12.89 15.93
CA PHE A 521 -3.96 -13.93 15.95
C PHE A 521 -3.62 -15.20 16.73
N GLY A 522 -2.35 -15.39 17.11
CA GLY A 522 -1.87 -16.58 17.81
C GLY A 522 -1.97 -17.88 16.99
N THR A 523 -1.88 -17.78 15.67
CA THR A 523 -2.01 -18.91 14.72
C THR A 523 -0.89 -18.92 13.69
N PRO A 524 -0.71 -20.00 12.90
CA PRO A 524 0.06 -19.96 11.66
C PRO A 524 -0.43 -18.83 10.70
N PRO A 525 0.40 -18.40 9.74
CA PRO A 525 0.12 -17.26 8.84
C PRO A 525 -0.86 -17.60 7.70
N VAL A 526 -1.74 -18.59 7.90
CA VAL A 526 -2.79 -19.01 6.97
C VAL A 526 -4.12 -19.01 7.73
N MET A 527 -5.13 -18.33 7.19
CA MET A 527 -6.47 -18.24 7.78
C MET A 527 -7.56 -18.62 6.78
N VAL A 528 -8.74 -18.98 7.29
CA VAL A 528 -9.94 -19.19 6.47
C VAL A 528 -10.86 -17.97 6.57
N GLY A 529 -11.05 -17.29 5.44
CA GLY A 529 -11.91 -16.10 5.37
C GLY A 529 -13.39 -16.44 5.55
N GLY A 530 -14.15 -15.50 6.10
CA GLY A 530 -15.59 -15.62 6.29
C GLY A 530 -16.34 -15.66 4.96
N MET A 531 -17.09 -16.74 4.73
CA MET A 531 -17.81 -17.02 3.50
C MET A 531 -19.26 -17.41 3.81
N THR A 532 -20.24 -16.68 3.25
CA THR A 532 -21.62 -17.15 3.21
C THR A 532 -21.79 -18.07 1.99
N PRO A 533 -22.20 -19.34 2.13
CA PRO A 533 -22.71 -19.97 3.36
C PRO A 533 -21.69 -20.81 4.15
N THR A 534 -20.55 -21.20 3.58
CA THR A 534 -19.68 -22.26 4.13
C THR A 534 -19.14 -22.02 5.55
N THR A 535 -18.87 -20.77 5.96
CA THR A 535 -18.47 -20.46 7.36
C THR A 535 -19.62 -19.93 8.23
N VAL A 536 -20.87 -20.14 7.81
CA VAL A 536 -22.07 -19.99 8.67
C VAL A 536 -22.25 -21.21 9.58
N ALA A 537 -21.73 -22.38 9.18
CA ALA A 537 -21.70 -23.58 10.00
C ALA A 537 -20.74 -23.41 11.19
N TRP A 538 -21.28 -23.15 12.40
CA TRP A 538 -20.49 -22.93 13.62
C TRP A 538 -19.63 -24.14 14.00
N ASP A 539 -20.07 -25.34 13.64
CA ASP A 539 -19.35 -26.59 13.82
C ASP A 539 -18.19 -26.73 12.81
N PHE A 540 -18.36 -26.31 11.55
CA PHE A 540 -17.22 -26.20 10.62
C PHE A 540 -16.16 -25.21 11.13
N VAL A 541 -16.59 -24.05 11.61
CA VAL A 541 -15.71 -23.04 12.24
C VAL A 541 -14.99 -23.63 13.46
N SER A 542 -15.71 -24.38 14.30
CA SER A 542 -15.12 -25.11 15.43
C SER A 542 -14.03 -26.10 15.00
N HIS A 543 -14.21 -26.88 13.93
CA HIS A 543 -13.18 -27.83 13.46
C HIS A 543 -11.89 -27.11 13.04
N VAL A 544 -11.99 -26.00 12.30
CA VAL A 544 -10.81 -25.22 11.87
C VAL A 544 -10.12 -24.54 13.06
N MET A 545 -10.86 -24.07 14.06
CA MET A 545 -10.28 -23.50 15.28
C MET A 545 -9.61 -24.54 16.17
N ASN A 546 -10.14 -25.77 16.23
CA ASN A 546 -9.52 -26.89 16.94
C ASN A 546 -8.27 -27.44 16.22
N ALA A 547 -8.18 -27.29 14.90
CA ALA A 547 -6.95 -27.53 14.14
C ALA A 547 -5.87 -26.45 14.36
N GLY A 548 -6.13 -25.41 15.18
CA GLY A 548 -5.15 -24.37 15.52
C GLY A 548 -5.13 -23.15 14.59
N TYR A 549 -6.06 -23.07 13.64
CA TYR A 549 -6.09 -22.00 12.63
C TYR A 549 -7.08 -20.87 12.97
N HIS A 550 -6.92 -19.74 12.29
CA HIS A 550 -7.85 -18.60 12.39
C HIS A 550 -8.94 -18.76 11.32
N ILE A 551 -10.19 -18.54 11.72
CA ILE A 551 -11.36 -18.58 10.84
C ILE A 551 -12.44 -17.61 11.32
N GLU A 552 -13.21 -17.07 10.38
CA GLU A 552 -14.27 -16.10 10.64
C GLU A 552 -15.67 -16.72 10.50
N LEU A 553 -16.50 -16.63 11.54
CA LEU A 553 -17.91 -17.04 11.50
C LEU A 553 -18.71 -16.03 10.65
N ALA A 554 -19.35 -16.48 9.58
CA ALA A 554 -20.07 -15.62 8.65
C ALA A 554 -21.45 -15.20 9.20
N ALA A 555 -21.47 -14.13 10.01
CA ALA A 555 -22.69 -13.51 10.54
C ALA A 555 -23.70 -13.13 9.44
N GLY A 556 -23.24 -12.91 8.20
CA GLY A 556 -24.09 -12.64 7.03
C GLY A 556 -25.05 -13.78 6.62
N GLY A 557 -24.91 -15.00 7.17
CA GLY A 557 -25.87 -16.10 6.95
C GLY A 557 -27.10 -16.08 7.87
N TYR A 558 -27.08 -15.30 8.95
CA TYR A 558 -28.10 -15.33 9.99
C TYR A 558 -29.18 -14.28 9.75
N ALA A 559 -30.43 -14.72 9.71
CA ALA A 559 -31.59 -13.85 9.49
C ALA A 559 -32.20 -13.27 10.79
N LYS A 560 -31.78 -13.77 11.96
CA LYS A 560 -32.29 -13.35 13.28
C LYS A 560 -31.19 -13.25 14.34
N PRO A 561 -31.39 -12.46 15.41
CA PRO A 561 -30.49 -12.41 16.57
C PRO A 561 -30.29 -13.77 17.25
N GLU A 562 -31.37 -14.52 17.50
CA GLU A 562 -31.33 -15.71 18.35
C GLU A 562 -30.55 -16.86 17.69
N ASP A 563 -30.65 -16.98 16.36
CA ASP A 563 -29.93 -17.99 15.58
C ASP A 563 -28.40 -17.70 15.59
N LEU A 564 -27.98 -16.42 15.58
CA LEU A 564 -26.58 -16.01 15.64
C LEU A 564 -26.03 -16.14 17.07
N GLU A 565 -26.78 -15.72 18.08
CA GLU A 565 -26.41 -15.89 19.48
C GLU A 565 -26.20 -17.37 19.84
N PHE A 566 -27.12 -18.24 19.42
CA PHE A 566 -26.98 -19.69 19.60
C PHE A 566 -25.67 -20.20 18.98
N ALA A 567 -25.36 -19.81 17.74
CA ALA A 567 -24.14 -20.22 17.08
C ALA A 567 -22.86 -19.74 17.79
N ILE A 568 -22.82 -18.47 18.23
CA ILE A 568 -21.66 -17.92 18.97
C ILE A 568 -21.50 -18.62 20.32
N ARG A 569 -22.59 -18.83 21.08
CA ARG A 569 -22.53 -19.55 22.37
C ARG A 569 -22.08 -21.01 22.19
N ARG A 570 -22.53 -21.71 21.14
CA ARG A 570 -22.12 -23.09 20.82
C ARG A 570 -20.67 -23.18 20.37
N LEU A 571 -20.22 -22.25 19.53
CA LEU A 571 -18.81 -22.14 19.11
C LEU A 571 -17.91 -21.89 20.34
N ALA A 572 -18.26 -20.95 21.21
CA ALA A 572 -17.51 -20.64 22.43
C ALA A 572 -17.35 -21.83 23.39
N THR A 573 -18.28 -22.79 23.41
CA THR A 573 -18.14 -24.03 24.21
C THR A 573 -17.44 -25.18 23.48
N SER A 574 -17.05 -24.99 22.22
CA SER A 574 -16.51 -26.06 21.34
C SER A 574 -15.12 -25.77 20.78
N ILE A 575 -14.47 -24.68 21.24
CA ILE A 575 -13.11 -24.27 20.84
C ILE A 575 -12.14 -24.37 22.03
N PRO A 576 -10.81 -24.41 21.81
CA PRO A 576 -9.85 -24.43 22.89
C PRO A 576 -9.97 -23.15 23.76
N PRO A 577 -9.96 -23.22 25.11
CA PRO A 577 -10.31 -22.09 25.99
C PRO A 577 -9.48 -20.80 25.83
N HIS A 578 -8.32 -20.87 25.18
CA HIS A 578 -7.44 -19.72 24.90
C HIS A 578 -7.71 -19.04 23.54
N ARG A 579 -8.53 -19.64 22.64
CA ARG A 579 -8.86 -19.08 21.31
C ARG A 579 -10.09 -18.18 21.43
N GLY A 580 -10.11 -17.02 20.76
CA GLY A 580 -11.36 -16.25 20.60
C GLY A 580 -11.94 -16.33 19.20
N ILE A 581 -13.15 -15.81 19.08
CA ILE A 581 -14.01 -15.87 17.90
C ILE A 581 -13.85 -14.56 17.11
N THR A 582 -13.66 -14.67 15.80
CA THR A 582 -13.77 -13.54 14.86
C THR A 582 -15.06 -13.67 14.04
N LEU A 583 -15.82 -12.57 13.92
CA LEU A 583 -17.12 -12.55 13.23
C LEU A 583 -17.03 -11.75 11.93
N ASN A 584 -17.46 -12.31 10.80
CA ASN A 584 -17.51 -11.62 9.51
C ASN A 584 -18.93 -11.09 9.20
N VAL A 585 -19.09 -9.77 9.24
CA VAL A 585 -20.33 -9.03 8.92
C VAL A 585 -20.28 -8.42 7.51
N ILE A 586 -21.45 -8.14 6.93
CA ILE A 586 -21.60 -7.64 5.55
C ILE A 586 -22.12 -6.20 5.59
N TYR A 587 -21.25 -5.21 5.34
CA TYR A 587 -21.57 -3.78 5.46
C TYR A 587 -22.63 -3.32 4.44
N ALA A 588 -22.63 -3.91 3.24
CA ALA A 588 -23.67 -3.72 2.23
C ALA A 588 -25.10 -4.14 2.66
N ASN A 589 -25.26 -4.82 3.80
CA ASN A 589 -26.56 -5.15 4.40
C ASN A 589 -26.79 -4.36 5.71
N PRO A 590 -27.11 -3.05 5.66
CA PRO A 590 -27.30 -2.23 6.86
C PRO A 590 -28.42 -2.75 7.77
N LYS A 591 -29.41 -3.47 7.23
CA LYS A 591 -30.48 -4.11 8.02
C LYS A 591 -29.97 -5.24 8.92
N ALA A 592 -28.86 -5.89 8.56
CA ALA A 592 -28.18 -6.84 9.42
C ALA A 592 -27.30 -6.12 10.46
N ILE A 593 -26.46 -5.19 10.01
CA ILE A 593 -25.55 -4.40 10.88
C ILE A 593 -26.29 -3.75 12.06
N LEU A 594 -27.49 -3.20 11.82
CA LEU A 594 -28.34 -2.54 12.84
C LEU A 594 -28.70 -3.41 14.05
N TRP A 595 -28.74 -4.74 13.93
CA TRP A 595 -28.95 -5.64 15.08
C TRP A 595 -27.72 -6.49 15.42
N GLN A 596 -26.85 -6.78 14.44
CA GLN A 596 -25.64 -7.56 14.64
C GLN A 596 -24.64 -6.83 15.55
N ILE A 597 -24.36 -5.55 15.33
CA ILE A 597 -23.38 -4.82 16.15
C ILE A 597 -23.84 -4.67 17.62
N PRO A 598 -25.10 -4.29 17.93
CA PRO A 598 -25.60 -4.29 19.31
C PRO A 598 -25.57 -5.66 19.99
N LEU A 599 -25.91 -6.74 19.27
CA LEU A 599 -25.85 -8.11 19.79
C LEU A 599 -24.40 -8.53 20.10
N ILE A 600 -23.45 -8.23 19.22
CA ILE A 600 -22.03 -8.52 19.42
C ILE A 600 -21.51 -7.79 20.67
N ARG A 601 -21.84 -6.51 20.84
CA ARG A 601 -21.49 -5.74 22.04
C ARG A 601 -22.09 -6.34 23.31
N GLN A 602 -23.33 -6.81 23.26
CA GLN A 602 -23.96 -7.50 24.40
C GLN A 602 -23.21 -8.80 24.72
N LEU A 603 -22.91 -9.64 23.72
CA LEU A 603 -22.24 -10.93 23.94
C LEU A 603 -20.80 -10.78 24.47
N ILE A 604 -20.08 -9.73 24.07
CA ILE A 604 -18.78 -9.40 24.69
C ILE A 604 -18.98 -8.95 26.14
N SER A 605 -20.01 -8.16 26.44
CA SER A 605 -20.37 -7.77 27.82
C SER A 605 -20.88 -8.93 28.69
N ASP A 606 -21.44 -9.98 28.09
CA ASP A 606 -21.79 -11.26 28.74
C ASP A 606 -20.54 -12.13 29.02
N GLY A 607 -19.34 -11.69 28.61
CA GLY A 607 -18.06 -12.37 28.82
C GLY A 607 -17.73 -13.46 27.80
N LEU A 608 -18.41 -13.51 26.65
CA LEU A 608 -18.07 -14.46 25.58
C LEU A 608 -16.73 -14.08 24.92
N PRO A 609 -15.93 -15.06 24.46
CA PRO A 609 -14.62 -14.83 23.87
C PRO A 609 -14.70 -14.35 22.41
N VAL A 610 -15.50 -13.32 22.10
CA VAL A 610 -15.49 -12.67 20.78
C VAL A 610 -14.44 -11.57 20.81
N GLU A 611 -13.35 -11.77 20.07
CA GLU A 611 -12.18 -10.88 20.09
C GLU A 611 -11.93 -10.15 18.76
N GLY A 612 -12.59 -10.56 17.68
CA GLY A 612 -12.42 -9.99 16.35
C GLY A 612 -13.72 -9.67 15.61
N LEU A 613 -13.71 -8.57 14.86
CA LEU A 613 -14.76 -8.23 13.90
C LEU A 613 -14.14 -8.00 12.52
N THR A 614 -14.65 -8.68 11.50
CA THR A 614 -14.28 -8.48 10.09
C THR A 614 -15.45 -7.88 9.32
N ILE A 615 -15.17 -6.81 8.58
CA ILE A 615 -16.16 -6.07 7.80
C ILE A 615 -15.91 -6.29 6.31
N GLY A 616 -16.85 -6.99 5.67
CA GLY A 616 -16.84 -7.31 4.25
C GLY A 616 -17.86 -6.52 3.44
N ALA A 617 -17.66 -6.47 2.12
CA ALA A 617 -18.52 -5.78 1.14
C ALA A 617 -18.74 -4.28 1.43
N GLY A 618 -17.69 -3.60 1.90
CA GLY A 618 -17.68 -2.15 2.14
C GLY A 618 -16.70 -1.78 3.27
N ILE A 619 -16.22 -0.55 3.25
CA ILE A 619 -15.45 0.05 4.36
C ILE A 619 -16.38 1.05 5.06
N PRO A 620 -16.48 1.06 6.41
CA PRO A 620 -17.20 2.09 7.15
C PRO A 620 -16.55 3.47 7.02
N SER A 621 -17.25 4.52 7.45
CA SER A 621 -16.59 5.83 7.64
C SER A 621 -15.61 5.78 8.81
N LEU A 622 -14.74 6.78 8.90
CA LEU A 622 -13.70 6.87 9.95
C LEU A 622 -14.31 6.85 11.36
N GLU A 623 -15.44 7.54 11.51
CA GLU A 623 -16.18 7.70 12.76
C GLU A 623 -16.80 6.37 13.18
N VAL A 624 -17.48 5.67 12.26
CA VAL A 624 -18.12 4.37 12.52
C VAL A 624 -17.08 3.27 12.81
N ALA A 625 -15.97 3.25 12.08
CA ALA A 625 -14.88 2.32 12.36
C ALA A 625 -14.25 2.58 13.73
N SER A 626 -14.05 3.84 14.09
CA SER A 626 -13.48 4.22 15.39
C SER A 626 -14.47 3.99 16.55
N GLU A 627 -15.78 4.13 16.32
CA GLU A 627 -16.82 3.71 17.28
C GLU A 627 -16.72 2.20 17.57
N TYR A 628 -16.60 1.37 16.54
CA TYR A 628 -16.49 -0.09 16.70
C TYR A 628 -15.21 -0.49 17.44
N ILE A 629 -14.08 0.17 17.15
CA ILE A 629 -12.80 -0.04 17.85
C ILE A 629 -12.94 0.28 19.35
N HIS A 630 -13.47 1.45 19.70
CA HIS A 630 -13.50 1.92 21.09
C HIS A 630 -14.65 1.36 21.95
N THR A 631 -15.76 0.92 21.35
CA THR A 631 -16.99 0.57 22.11
C THR A 631 -17.29 -0.93 22.20
N LEU A 632 -16.66 -1.78 21.37
CA LEU A 632 -16.99 -3.21 21.33
C LEU A 632 -16.09 -4.08 22.22
N GLY A 633 -14.89 -3.63 22.61
CA GLY A 633 -13.96 -4.43 23.42
C GLY A 633 -13.22 -5.53 22.64
N LEU A 634 -12.98 -5.30 21.34
CA LEU A 634 -12.26 -6.22 20.46
C LEU A 634 -10.73 -6.16 20.70
N LYS A 635 -10.01 -7.24 20.37
CA LYS A 635 -8.54 -7.25 20.26
C LYS A 635 -8.06 -6.82 18.87
N HIS A 636 -8.84 -7.06 17.82
CA HIS A 636 -8.53 -6.67 16.44
C HIS A 636 -9.79 -6.39 15.60
N ILE A 637 -9.63 -5.62 14.53
CA ILE A 637 -10.67 -5.40 13.52
C ILE A 637 -10.07 -5.63 12.12
N SER A 638 -10.84 -6.27 11.24
CA SER A 638 -10.41 -6.55 9.86
C SER A 638 -11.30 -5.88 8.83
N PHE A 639 -10.70 -5.45 7.73
CA PHE A 639 -11.39 -4.87 6.59
C PHE A 639 -11.04 -5.59 5.30
N LYS A 640 -12.01 -5.77 4.40
CA LYS A 640 -11.83 -6.37 3.07
C LYS A 640 -11.96 -5.32 1.96
N PRO A 641 -10.94 -4.46 1.74
CA PRO A 641 -10.97 -3.45 0.67
C PRO A 641 -10.86 -4.11 -0.71
N GLY A 642 -11.64 -3.61 -1.66
CA GLY A 642 -11.69 -4.11 -3.05
C GLY A 642 -11.22 -3.10 -4.11
N SER A 643 -10.61 -1.98 -3.71
CA SER A 643 -10.07 -0.95 -4.60
C SER A 643 -8.94 -0.15 -3.90
N VAL A 644 -8.19 0.67 -4.65
CA VAL A 644 -7.18 1.58 -4.10
C VAL A 644 -7.82 2.57 -3.11
N ASP A 645 -8.96 3.18 -3.46
CA ASP A 645 -9.66 4.13 -2.59
C ASP A 645 -10.09 3.49 -1.25
N ALA A 646 -10.48 2.20 -1.29
CA ALA A 646 -10.83 1.44 -0.09
C ALA A 646 -9.60 1.10 0.77
N ILE A 647 -8.43 0.86 0.15
CA ILE A 647 -7.15 0.73 0.87
C ILE A 647 -6.81 2.05 1.57
N ASP A 648 -6.88 3.18 0.87
CA ASP A 648 -6.58 4.50 1.44
C ASP A 648 -7.60 4.93 2.52
N GLN A 649 -8.83 4.39 2.52
CA GLN A 649 -9.77 4.53 3.64
C GLN A 649 -9.31 3.71 4.88
N VAL A 650 -8.88 2.45 4.70
CA VAL A 650 -8.34 1.64 5.80
C VAL A 650 -7.07 2.26 6.39
N ILE A 651 -6.20 2.87 5.56
CA ILE A 651 -5.01 3.59 6.03
C ILE A 651 -5.38 4.79 6.91
N LYS A 652 -6.45 5.54 6.59
CA LYS A 652 -6.96 6.65 7.43
C LYS A 652 -7.54 6.15 8.75
N ILE A 653 -8.24 5.00 8.75
CA ILE A 653 -8.73 4.35 9.97
C ILE A 653 -7.55 3.94 10.87
N ALA A 654 -6.49 3.38 10.29
CA ALA A 654 -5.29 3.00 11.02
C ALA A 654 -4.49 4.20 11.57
N GLU A 655 -4.44 5.31 10.84
CA GLU A 655 -3.81 6.57 11.27
C GLU A 655 -4.55 7.26 12.43
N ALA A 656 -5.88 7.12 12.52
CA ALA A 656 -6.65 7.63 13.66
C ALA A 656 -6.61 6.70 14.90
N ASN A 657 -6.16 5.46 14.75
CA ASN A 657 -6.22 4.41 15.76
C ASN A 657 -4.84 3.70 15.90
N GLU A 658 -3.74 4.46 15.97
CA GLU A 658 -2.36 3.96 15.81
C GLU A 658 -1.94 2.81 16.73
N SER A 659 -2.58 2.65 17.89
CA SER A 659 -2.32 1.57 18.86
C SER A 659 -3.16 0.30 18.62
N PHE A 660 -4.18 0.33 17.77
CA PHE A 660 -5.14 -0.76 17.62
C PHE A 660 -4.85 -1.66 16.40
N PRO A 661 -4.78 -3.00 16.56
CA PRO A 661 -4.52 -3.93 15.45
C PRO A 661 -5.61 -3.93 14.37
N ILE A 662 -5.24 -3.58 13.14
CA ILE A 662 -6.14 -3.49 11.98
C ILE A 662 -5.66 -4.41 10.87
N ALA A 663 -6.41 -5.48 10.58
CA ALA A 663 -6.09 -6.41 9.51
C ALA A 663 -6.66 -5.92 8.16
N LEU A 664 -5.79 -5.62 7.20
CA LEU A 664 -6.17 -5.30 5.82
C LEU A 664 -6.12 -6.59 5.00
N GLN A 665 -7.29 -7.20 4.80
CA GLN A 665 -7.47 -8.42 4.03
C GLN A 665 -7.71 -8.09 2.55
N TRP A 666 -6.62 -7.95 1.79
CA TRP A 666 -6.67 -7.62 0.37
C TRP A 666 -7.17 -8.79 -0.47
N THR A 667 -8.18 -8.55 -1.32
CA THR A 667 -8.71 -9.56 -2.25
C THR A 667 -8.93 -8.97 -3.64
N GLY A 668 -8.05 -9.31 -4.59
CA GLY A 668 -8.23 -9.03 -6.02
C GLY A 668 -9.37 -9.84 -6.65
N GLY A 669 -9.77 -9.47 -7.87
CA GLY A 669 -11.01 -9.94 -8.51
C GLY A 669 -11.08 -11.44 -8.82
N ARG A 670 -9.97 -12.18 -8.82
CA ARG A 670 -9.87 -13.64 -9.02
C ARG A 670 -10.50 -14.52 -7.91
N GLY A 671 -11.33 -13.92 -7.04
CA GLY A 671 -11.86 -14.52 -5.81
C GLY A 671 -13.17 -15.25 -6.02
N GLY A 672 -13.55 -16.10 -5.07
CA GLY A 672 -14.86 -16.78 -5.08
C GLY A 672 -15.95 -15.97 -4.39
N GLY A 673 -17.20 -16.08 -4.87
CA GLY A 673 -18.28 -15.25 -4.37
C GLY A 673 -18.25 -13.84 -4.96
N HIS A 674 -18.71 -12.84 -4.22
CA HIS A 674 -18.62 -11.43 -4.64
C HIS A 674 -17.16 -11.00 -4.79
N HIS A 675 -16.82 -10.36 -5.90
CA HIS A 675 -15.44 -9.99 -6.22
C HIS A 675 -15.31 -8.55 -6.73
N SER A 676 -14.09 -8.01 -6.69
CA SER A 676 -13.76 -6.72 -7.30
C SER A 676 -13.53 -6.87 -8.81
N TYR A 677 -13.44 -5.72 -9.49
CA TYR A 677 -13.00 -5.62 -10.89
C TYR A 677 -11.48 -5.46 -11.03
N GLU A 678 -10.76 -5.44 -9.90
CA GLU A 678 -9.33 -5.15 -9.83
C GLU A 678 -8.47 -6.38 -10.12
N ASP A 679 -7.31 -6.13 -10.73
CA ASP A 679 -6.16 -7.01 -10.62
C ASP A 679 -5.71 -7.18 -9.15
N VAL A 680 -5.03 -8.28 -8.84
CA VAL A 680 -4.57 -8.61 -7.48
C VAL A 680 -3.23 -7.94 -7.12
N HIS A 681 -2.41 -7.56 -8.08
CA HIS A 681 -1.07 -7.00 -7.85
C HIS A 681 -1.05 -5.47 -7.91
N ALA A 682 -1.60 -4.89 -8.98
CA ALA A 682 -1.48 -3.47 -9.31
C ALA A 682 -2.01 -2.50 -8.23
N PRO A 683 -3.10 -2.79 -7.48
CA PRO A 683 -3.51 -1.95 -6.35
C PRO A 683 -2.52 -1.98 -5.18
N ILE A 684 -1.87 -3.12 -4.93
CA ILE A 684 -0.88 -3.26 -3.85
C ILE A 684 0.43 -2.58 -4.22
N LEU A 685 0.96 -2.79 -5.43
CA LEU A 685 2.17 -2.09 -5.90
C LEU A 685 2.06 -0.56 -5.72
N LYS A 686 0.85 -0.01 -5.91
CA LYS A 686 0.54 1.43 -5.74
C LYS A 686 0.27 1.89 -4.30
N THR A 687 0.12 0.99 -3.34
CA THR A 687 -0.31 1.31 -1.96
C THR A 687 0.61 0.77 -0.87
N TYR A 688 1.41 -0.27 -1.14
CA TYR A 688 2.19 -1.02 -0.15
C TYR A 688 3.07 -0.11 0.73
N ALA A 689 3.73 0.89 0.13
CA ALA A 689 4.52 1.87 0.89
C ALA A 689 3.68 2.71 1.88
N ARG A 690 2.45 3.09 1.52
CA ARG A 690 1.53 3.81 2.41
C ARG A 690 0.98 2.90 3.49
N ILE A 691 0.69 1.63 3.16
CA ILE A 691 0.28 0.60 4.13
C ILE A 691 1.39 0.40 5.17
N ARG A 692 2.62 0.10 4.74
CA ARG A 692 3.76 -0.17 5.65
C ARG A 692 4.26 1.06 6.43
N LYS A 693 3.81 2.27 6.10
CA LYS A 693 4.01 3.46 6.95
C LYS A 693 3.18 3.41 8.24
N ARG A 694 2.15 2.55 8.33
CA ARG A 694 1.32 2.33 9.52
C ARG A 694 1.65 0.98 10.16
N LYS A 695 2.26 1.00 11.35
CA LYS A 695 2.77 -0.21 12.03
C LYS A 695 1.66 -1.15 12.55
N ASN A 696 0.46 -0.62 12.73
CA ASN A 696 -0.73 -1.32 13.20
C ASN A 696 -1.54 -2.02 12.09
N ILE A 697 -1.14 -1.88 10.81
CA ILE A 697 -1.80 -2.62 9.71
C ILE A 697 -1.13 -3.99 9.52
N ILE A 698 -1.90 -5.05 9.77
CA ILE A 698 -1.56 -6.43 9.40
C ILE A 698 -2.04 -6.66 7.96
N LEU A 699 -1.13 -6.80 7.02
CA LEU A 699 -1.43 -6.90 5.59
C LEU A 699 -1.53 -8.37 5.17
N ILE A 700 -2.75 -8.82 4.89
CA ILE A 700 -3.09 -10.22 4.56
C ILE A 700 -3.57 -10.28 3.11
N ILE A 701 -3.07 -11.23 2.33
CA ILE A 701 -3.54 -11.46 0.94
C ILE A 701 -4.49 -12.64 0.85
N GLY A 702 -5.64 -12.47 0.22
CA GLY A 702 -6.52 -13.55 -0.19
C GLY A 702 -6.68 -13.62 -1.70
N SER A 703 -7.70 -14.35 -2.14
CA SER A 703 -8.07 -14.52 -3.55
C SER A 703 -7.11 -15.40 -4.37
N GLY A 704 -7.58 -16.59 -4.76
CA GLY A 704 -6.91 -17.48 -5.72
C GLY A 704 -5.96 -18.55 -5.17
N PHE A 705 -5.63 -18.55 -3.88
CA PHE A 705 -4.68 -19.51 -3.27
C PHE A 705 -5.28 -20.87 -2.91
N GLY A 706 -4.41 -21.89 -2.79
CA GLY A 706 -4.78 -23.22 -2.29
C GLY A 706 -3.62 -24.18 -1.99
N ASP A 707 -2.36 -23.74 -2.13
CA ASP A 707 -1.13 -24.52 -1.95
C ASP A 707 0.00 -23.68 -1.31
N ALA A 708 1.06 -24.32 -0.82
CA ALA A 708 2.22 -23.61 -0.28
C ALA A 708 3.06 -22.89 -1.34
N GLN A 709 3.22 -23.48 -2.54
CA GLN A 709 4.05 -22.93 -3.61
C GLN A 709 3.49 -21.60 -4.13
N GLY A 710 2.17 -21.49 -4.30
CA GLY A 710 1.51 -20.22 -4.65
C GLY A 710 1.60 -19.16 -3.55
N MET A 711 1.72 -19.53 -2.28
CA MET A 711 1.79 -18.61 -1.14
C MET A 711 3.19 -18.08 -0.84
N LEU A 712 4.22 -18.91 -1.00
CA LEU A 712 5.59 -18.59 -0.59
C LEU A 712 6.12 -17.25 -1.15
N PRO A 713 5.95 -16.91 -2.45
CA PRO A 713 6.41 -15.63 -3.00
C PRO A 713 5.78 -14.40 -2.34
N TYR A 714 4.57 -14.54 -1.77
CA TYR A 714 3.90 -13.45 -1.05
C TYR A 714 4.42 -13.32 0.39
N LEU A 715 4.77 -14.41 1.07
CA LEU A 715 5.36 -14.38 2.42
C LEU A 715 6.85 -13.97 2.44
N THR A 716 7.59 -14.27 1.37
CA THR A 716 8.97 -13.77 1.16
C THR A 716 8.98 -12.35 0.58
N GLY A 717 7.95 -11.98 -0.17
CA GLY A 717 7.84 -10.73 -0.90
C GLY A 717 8.36 -10.77 -2.34
N SER A 718 8.97 -11.87 -2.79
CA SER A 718 9.57 -11.98 -4.15
C SER A 718 8.57 -11.91 -5.30
N TRP A 719 7.26 -11.96 -5.03
CA TRP A 719 6.22 -11.73 -6.03
C TRP A 719 6.33 -10.36 -6.72
N SER A 720 6.83 -9.32 -6.03
CA SER A 720 6.91 -7.95 -6.58
C SER A 720 8.15 -7.72 -7.44
N GLU A 721 9.15 -8.59 -7.36
CA GLU A 721 10.36 -8.54 -8.19
C GLU A 721 10.04 -8.84 -9.66
N THR A 722 8.99 -9.63 -9.94
CA THR A 722 8.48 -9.87 -11.31
C THR A 722 7.77 -8.66 -11.92
N PHE A 723 7.57 -7.60 -11.14
CA PHE A 723 7.06 -6.29 -11.55
C PHE A 723 8.11 -5.19 -11.40
N ASP A 724 9.39 -5.54 -11.22
CA ASP A 724 10.52 -4.63 -11.07
C ASP A 724 10.54 -3.76 -9.79
N TYR A 725 9.76 -4.14 -8.76
CA TYR A 725 9.76 -3.55 -7.42
C TYR A 725 10.61 -4.35 -6.41
N PRO A 726 11.09 -3.73 -5.31
CA PRO A 726 11.70 -4.45 -4.19
C PRO A 726 10.71 -5.44 -3.56
N PRO A 727 11.18 -6.47 -2.81
CA PRO A 727 10.29 -7.46 -2.22
C PRO A 727 9.26 -6.85 -1.26
N MET A 728 8.00 -7.26 -1.44
CA MET A 728 6.84 -6.79 -0.66
C MET A 728 6.20 -7.92 0.17
N PRO A 729 6.79 -8.35 1.31
CA PRO A 729 6.21 -9.41 2.14
C PRO A 729 4.79 -9.11 2.63
N PHE A 730 3.91 -10.11 2.54
CA PHE A 730 2.63 -10.14 3.23
C PHE A 730 2.77 -10.80 4.60
N ASP A 731 1.95 -10.35 5.56
CA ASP A 731 1.97 -10.88 6.92
C ASP A 731 1.24 -12.24 7.02
N GLY A 732 0.41 -12.58 6.03
CA GLY A 732 -0.21 -13.90 5.93
C GLY A 732 -1.16 -14.03 4.75
N VAL A 733 -1.78 -15.21 4.63
CA VAL A 733 -2.64 -15.59 3.50
C VAL A 733 -4.03 -16.01 3.96
N LEU A 734 -5.05 -15.59 3.22
CA LEU A 734 -6.46 -15.95 3.40
C LEU A 734 -6.90 -16.96 2.33
N LEU A 735 -7.28 -18.15 2.80
CA LEU A 735 -7.98 -19.15 2.00
C LEU A 735 -9.49 -18.90 2.04
N GLY A 736 -10.13 -19.18 0.89
CA GLY A 736 -11.58 -19.21 0.76
C GLY A 736 -12.00 -20.53 0.14
N SER A 737 -12.24 -20.52 -1.17
CA SER A 737 -12.91 -21.63 -1.87
C SER A 737 -12.23 -23.00 -1.76
N ARG A 738 -10.90 -23.08 -1.59
CA ARG A 738 -10.18 -24.34 -1.30
C ARG A 738 -10.75 -25.11 -0.10
N MET A 739 -11.31 -24.42 0.88
CA MET A 739 -11.89 -25.05 2.08
C MET A 739 -13.29 -25.65 1.84
N MET A 740 -13.96 -25.34 0.73
CA MET A 740 -15.34 -25.80 0.47
C MET A 740 -15.43 -27.30 0.18
N VAL A 741 -14.33 -27.92 -0.27
CA VAL A 741 -14.25 -29.38 -0.48
C VAL A 741 -13.81 -30.14 0.76
N SER A 742 -13.36 -29.46 1.82
CA SER A 742 -12.93 -30.11 3.07
C SER A 742 -14.05 -30.93 3.68
N LYS A 743 -13.70 -32.05 4.31
CA LYS A 743 -14.64 -33.07 4.82
C LYS A 743 -15.73 -32.47 5.72
N GLU A 744 -15.35 -31.55 6.61
CA GLU A 744 -16.22 -30.93 7.62
C GLU A 744 -17.11 -29.81 7.08
N ALA A 745 -16.84 -29.28 5.88
CA ALA A 745 -17.68 -28.24 5.27
C ALA A 745 -19.06 -28.80 4.87
N HIS A 746 -20.15 -28.07 5.15
CA HIS A 746 -21.54 -28.51 4.90
C HIS A 746 -21.93 -28.56 3.41
N THR A 747 -21.03 -28.22 2.49
CA THR A 747 -21.23 -28.38 1.04
C THR A 747 -21.56 -29.84 0.70
N SER A 748 -22.66 -30.09 -0.02
CA SER A 748 -23.18 -31.44 -0.25
C SER A 748 -22.18 -32.31 -1.05
N PRO A 749 -22.07 -33.63 -0.83
CA PRO A 749 -21.02 -34.47 -1.45
C PRO A 749 -20.93 -34.33 -2.97
N ARG A 750 -22.06 -34.45 -3.69
CA ARG A 750 -22.12 -34.28 -5.16
C ARG A 750 -21.71 -32.88 -5.65
N VAL A 751 -21.76 -31.87 -4.77
CA VAL A 751 -21.26 -30.51 -5.04
C VAL A 751 -19.75 -30.45 -4.84
N LYS A 752 -19.21 -31.09 -3.79
CA LYS A 752 -17.76 -31.23 -3.60
C LYS A 752 -17.12 -31.96 -4.77
N ASP A 753 -17.73 -33.06 -5.24
CA ASP A 753 -17.29 -33.81 -6.42
C ASP A 753 -17.19 -32.91 -7.68
N LEU A 754 -18.20 -32.05 -7.89
CA LEU A 754 -18.25 -31.13 -9.02
C LEU A 754 -17.22 -30.00 -8.90
N ILE A 755 -16.92 -29.53 -7.68
CA ILE A 755 -15.82 -28.60 -7.44
C ILE A 755 -14.48 -29.26 -7.76
N VAL A 756 -14.25 -30.52 -7.34
CA VAL A 756 -13.00 -31.26 -7.65
C VAL A 756 -12.84 -31.52 -9.15
N GLN A 757 -13.94 -31.67 -9.90
CA GLN A 757 -13.93 -31.76 -11.37
C GLN A 757 -13.70 -30.40 -12.07
N THR A 758 -13.72 -29.28 -11.34
CA THR A 758 -13.58 -27.93 -11.92
C THR A 758 -12.11 -27.55 -12.05
N LYS A 759 -11.58 -27.65 -13.28
CA LYS A 759 -10.14 -27.49 -13.61
C LYS A 759 -9.49 -26.19 -13.12
N GLY A 760 -10.25 -25.11 -12.97
CA GLY A 760 -9.69 -23.78 -12.67
C GLY A 760 -8.91 -23.17 -13.83
N THR A 761 -8.30 -22.01 -13.59
CA THR A 761 -7.61 -21.21 -14.62
C THR A 761 -6.35 -20.52 -14.09
N SER A 762 -5.58 -19.88 -14.98
CA SER A 762 -4.40 -19.09 -14.61
C SER A 762 -4.77 -17.68 -14.12
N ASP A 763 -3.78 -16.97 -13.57
CA ASP A 763 -3.95 -15.57 -13.16
C ASP A 763 -4.01 -14.59 -14.33
N ALA A 764 -3.44 -14.95 -15.49
CA ALA A 764 -3.55 -14.13 -16.71
C ALA A 764 -4.96 -14.25 -17.32
N ASP A 765 -5.57 -15.43 -17.20
CA ASP A 765 -6.80 -15.79 -17.93
C ASP A 765 -8.10 -15.51 -17.15
N TRP A 766 -8.03 -15.20 -15.84
CA TRP A 766 -9.24 -15.20 -15.01
C TRP A 766 -10.29 -14.17 -15.46
N PHE A 767 -9.90 -13.04 -16.05
CA PHE A 767 -10.83 -12.03 -16.58
C PHE A 767 -11.79 -12.56 -17.67
N ALA A 768 -11.49 -13.71 -18.30
CA ALA A 768 -12.41 -14.34 -19.25
C ALA A 768 -13.76 -14.76 -18.62
N THR A 769 -13.86 -14.86 -17.27
CA THR A 769 -15.13 -15.12 -16.56
C THR A 769 -16.22 -14.07 -16.80
N TYR A 770 -15.86 -12.84 -17.18
CA TYR A 770 -16.84 -11.80 -17.56
C TYR A 770 -17.49 -12.05 -18.94
N SER A 771 -16.83 -12.80 -19.83
CA SER A 771 -17.27 -13.04 -21.21
C SER A 771 -17.91 -14.41 -21.41
N GLY A 772 -17.42 -15.43 -20.70
CA GLY A 772 -17.84 -16.82 -20.77
C GLY A 772 -17.33 -17.61 -19.56
N SER A 773 -17.25 -18.95 -19.65
CA SER A 773 -16.62 -19.71 -18.57
C SER A 773 -15.11 -19.81 -18.75
N ALA A 774 -14.36 -19.48 -17.70
CA ALA A 774 -12.93 -19.71 -17.59
C ALA A 774 -12.68 -20.76 -16.50
N GLY A 775 -12.01 -21.86 -16.83
CA GLY A 775 -11.72 -22.94 -15.88
C GLY A 775 -12.91 -23.69 -15.30
N GLY A 776 -14.13 -23.48 -15.83
CA GLY A 776 -15.39 -23.99 -15.26
C GLY A 776 -16.07 -23.03 -14.28
N VAL A 777 -15.55 -21.81 -14.10
CA VAL A 777 -16.16 -20.71 -13.33
C VAL A 777 -16.62 -19.60 -14.28
N ILE A 778 -17.59 -18.78 -13.88
CA ILE A 778 -18.14 -17.64 -14.64
C ILE A 778 -18.62 -16.53 -13.69
N THR A 779 -18.58 -15.28 -14.16
CA THR A 779 -19.15 -14.12 -13.45
C THR A 779 -20.60 -13.90 -13.87
N VAL A 780 -21.49 -13.74 -12.89
CA VAL A 780 -22.87 -13.25 -13.10
C VAL A 780 -23.16 -12.06 -12.19
N LYS A 781 -24.30 -11.37 -12.37
CA LYS A 781 -24.68 -10.23 -11.51
C LYS A 781 -25.65 -10.67 -10.41
N SER A 782 -25.26 -10.39 -9.17
CA SER A 782 -26.09 -10.65 -7.98
C SER A 782 -27.37 -9.77 -7.95
N GLU A 783 -28.28 -10.05 -7.01
CA GLU A 783 -29.48 -9.23 -6.73
C GLU A 783 -29.13 -7.75 -6.44
N MET A 784 -27.91 -7.49 -5.92
CA MET A 784 -27.41 -6.14 -5.64
C MET A 784 -26.69 -5.49 -6.84
N GLY A 785 -26.70 -6.11 -8.02
CA GLY A 785 -26.03 -5.63 -9.23
C GLY A 785 -24.51 -5.86 -9.30
N GLU A 786 -23.87 -6.18 -8.17
CA GLU A 786 -22.44 -6.48 -8.10
C GLU A 786 -22.08 -7.89 -8.61
N PRO A 787 -20.86 -8.08 -9.14
CA PRO A 787 -20.45 -9.32 -9.78
C PRO A 787 -20.16 -10.42 -8.76
N ILE A 788 -20.46 -11.67 -9.13
CA ILE A 788 -20.29 -12.85 -8.29
C ILE A 788 -19.77 -14.03 -9.12
N HIS A 789 -18.63 -14.60 -8.72
CA HIS A 789 -18.06 -15.79 -9.33
C HIS A 789 -18.77 -17.06 -8.83
N LYS A 790 -19.24 -17.86 -9.77
CA LYS A 790 -19.90 -19.15 -9.53
C LYS A 790 -19.38 -20.20 -10.52
N LEU A 791 -19.47 -21.49 -10.17
CA LEU A 791 -19.28 -22.57 -11.16
C LEU A 791 -20.26 -22.38 -12.32
N ALA A 792 -19.83 -22.69 -13.53
CA ALA A 792 -20.63 -22.62 -14.75
C ALA A 792 -21.60 -23.82 -14.87
N THR A 793 -22.37 -24.07 -13.81
CA THR A 793 -23.44 -25.07 -13.80
C THR A 793 -24.57 -24.69 -14.76
N ARG A 794 -25.40 -25.66 -15.16
CA ARG A 794 -26.58 -25.38 -16.03
C ARG A 794 -27.46 -24.25 -15.46
N ALA A 795 -27.63 -24.21 -14.14
CA ALA A 795 -28.31 -23.13 -13.42
C ALA A 795 -27.65 -21.75 -13.58
N VAL A 796 -26.33 -21.67 -13.46
CA VAL A 796 -25.58 -20.40 -13.59
C VAL A 796 -25.48 -19.96 -15.06
N LEU A 797 -25.47 -20.90 -16.00
CA LEU A 797 -25.58 -20.62 -17.43
C LEU A 797 -26.98 -20.09 -17.81
N LEU A 798 -28.05 -20.52 -17.13
CA LEU A 798 -29.37 -19.86 -17.22
C LEU A 798 -29.34 -18.44 -16.64
N TRP A 799 -28.73 -18.25 -15.47
CA TRP A 799 -28.56 -16.93 -14.86
C TRP A 799 -27.83 -15.96 -15.79
N ASN A 800 -26.73 -16.38 -16.41
CA ASN A 800 -25.94 -15.56 -17.35
C ASN A 800 -26.73 -15.18 -18.62
N ASP A 801 -27.49 -16.12 -19.21
CA ASP A 801 -28.39 -15.81 -20.33
C ASP A 801 -29.40 -14.73 -19.93
N LEU A 802 -30.09 -14.90 -18.79
CA LEU A 802 -31.07 -13.93 -18.30
C LEU A 802 -30.45 -12.57 -17.94
N ASP A 803 -29.23 -12.54 -17.37
CA ASP A 803 -28.50 -11.28 -17.13
C ASP A 803 -28.19 -10.54 -18.43
N ARG A 804 -27.73 -11.25 -19.46
CA ARG A 804 -27.35 -10.65 -20.76
C ARG A 804 -28.56 -10.23 -21.59
N THR A 805 -29.68 -10.95 -21.50
CA THR A 805 -30.85 -10.76 -22.37
C THR A 805 -32.01 -10.00 -21.71
N VAL A 806 -32.29 -10.24 -20.43
CA VAL A 806 -33.48 -9.72 -19.73
C VAL A 806 -33.10 -8.70 -18.65
N PHE A 807 -32.32 -9.07 -17.63
CA PHE A 807 -32.09 -8.21 -16.46
C PHE A 807 -31.26 -6.96 -16.81
N ARG A 808 -30.48 -6.97 -17.90
CA ARG A 808 -29.84 -5.79 -18.49
C ARG A 808 -30.83 -4.72 -18.97
N ILE A 809 -32.09 -5.07 -19.27
CA ILE A 809 -33.13 -4.12 -19.65
C ILE A 809 -33.55 -3.33 -18.40
N LYS A 810 -33.35 -2.00 -18.43
CA LYS A 810 -33.66 -1.08 -17.31
C LYS A 810 -35.14 -0.68 -17.23
N GLU A 811 -35.84 -0.66 -18.35
CA GLU A 811 -37.26 -0.26 -18.42
C GLU A 811 -38.16 -1.44 -18.03
N PRO A 812 -38.96 -1.36 -16.94
CA PRO A 812 -39.71 -2.51 -16.42
C PRO A 812 -40.71 -3.12 -17.43
N ALA A 813 -41.42 -2.28 -18.20
CA ALA A 813 -42.37 -2.75 -19.21
C ALA A 813 -41.67 -3.58 -20.31
N LYS A 814 -40.62 -3.05 -20.94
CA LYS A 814 -39.82 -3.76 -21.95
C LYS A 814 -39.13 -5.00 -21.41
N ARG A 815 -38.76 -5.01 -20.12
CA ARG A 815 -38.25 -6.19 -19.44
C ARG A 815 -39.32 -7.28 -19.30
N LEU A 816 -40.56 -6.92 -18.95
CA LEU A 816 -41.68 -7.84 -18.88
C LEU A 816 -42.08 -8.37 -20.26
N GLU A 817 -42.10 -7.51 -21.29
CA GLU A 817 -42.28 -7.91 -22.70
C GLU A 817 -41.22 -8.95 -23.11
N ALA A 818 -39.94 -8.72 -22.79
CA ALA A 818 -38.85 -9.65 -23.08
C ALA A 818 -38.90 -10.96 -22.28
N LEU A 819 -39.49 -10.96 -21.07
CA LEU A 819 -39.78 -12.18 -20.30
C LEU A 819 -40.89 -13.00 -20.95
N LEU A 820 -42.03 -12.36 -21.24
CA LEU A 820 -43.20 -13.02 -21.81
C LEU A 820 -42.92 -13.57 -23.22
N ALA A 821 -42.19 -12.82 -24.05
CA ALA A 821 -41.72 -13.26 -25.36
C ALA A 821 -40.77 -14.49 -25.32
N ARG A 822 -40.27 -14.87 -24.12
CA ARG A 822 -39.44 -16.06 -23.89
C ARG A 822 -40.08 -17.07 -22.92
N ARG A 823 -41.37 -16.93 -22.54
CA ARG A 823 -42.05 -17.69 -21.47
C ARG A 823 -41.72 -19.18 -21.50
N GLU A 824 -41.98 -19.86 -22.62
CA GLU A 824 -41.79 -21.31 -22.77
C GLU A 824 -40.33 -21.74 -22.59
N SER A 825 -39.40 -21.00 -23.20
CA SER A 825 -37.96 -21.24 -23.10
C SER A 825 -37.46 -21.06 -21.66
N ILE A 826 -37.92 -20.00 -20.97
CA ILE A 826 -37.56 -19.73 -19.57
C ILE A 826 -38.13 -20.83 -18.66
N ILE A 827 -39.41 -21.17 -18.79
CA ILE A 827 -40.07 -22.21 -17.99
C ILE A 827 -39.44 -23.58 -18.19
N SER A 828 -39.15 -23.97 -19.43
CA SER A 828 -38.44 -25.21 -19.75
C SER A 828 -37.08 -25.26 -19.04
N ARG A 829 -36.28 -24.19 -19.14
CA ARG A 829 -34.98 -24.12 -18.47
C ARG A 829 -35.08 -24.01 -16.94
N LEU A 830 -36.10 -23.38 -16.37
CA LEU A 830 -36.33 -23.41 -14.92
C LEU A 830 -36.59 -24.85 -14.43
N ASN A 831 -37.41 -25.60 -15.15
CA ASN A 831 -37.73 -27.00 -14.81
C ASN A 831 -36.56 -27.96 -15.03
N THR A 832 -35.69 -27.71 -16.02
CA THR A 832 -34.59 -28.61 -16.39
C THR A 832 -33.23 -28.21 -15.78
N ASP A 833 -32.88 -26.92 -15.79
CA ASP A 833 -31.55 -26.40 -15.44
C ASP A 833 -31.45 -25.78 -14.04
N TYR A 834 -32.54 -25.36 -13.40
CA TYR A 834 -32.49 -24.54 -12.17
C TYR A 834 -32.94 -25.28 -10.90
N CYS A 835 -32.56 -24.74 -9.73
CA CYS A 835 -32.98 -25.25 -8.43
C CYS A 835 -34.40 -24.82 -8.03
N ARG A 836 -34.90 -23.72 -8.61
CA ARG A 836 -36.30 -23.28 -8.48
C ARG A 836 -37.04 -23.60 -9.78
N PRO A 837 -37.89 -24.64 -9.82
CA PRO A 837 -38.70 -24.95 -10.99
C PRO A 837 -39.78 -23.88 -11.19
N TRP A 838 -40.47 -23.95 -12.33
CA TRP A 838 -41.80 -23.33 -12.47
C TRP A 838 -42.78 -23.99 -11.49
N PHE A 839 -43.58 -23.18 -10.79
CA PHE A 839 -44.53 -23.72 -9.82
C PHE A 839 -45.69 -24.45 -10.51
N ALA A 840 -46.44 -23.77 -11.38
CA ALA A 840 -47.71 -24.28 -11.89
C ALA A 840 -47.54 -25.34 -12.98
N ILE A 841 -47.69 -26.60 -12.57
CA ILE A 841 -47.68 -27.77 -13.47
C ILE A 841 -49.00 -28.52 -13.29
N ASP A 842 -49.69 -28.82 -14.38
CA ASP A 842 -50.96 -29.54 -14.39
C ASP A 842 -50.80 -31.05 -14.10
N SER A 843 -51.92 -31.78 -14.05
CA SER A 843 -51.93 -33.24 -13.83
C SER A 843 -51.37 -34.06 -15.00
N SER A 844 -51.13 -33.45 -16.16
CA SER A 844 -50.52 -34.06 -17.35
C SER A 844 -49.01 -33.75 -17.48
N GLY A 845 -48.47 -32.85 -16.65
CA GLY A 845 -47.09 -32.40 -16.68
C GLY A 845 -46.82 -31.11 -17.47
N ASN A 846 -47.85 -30.43 -17.97
CA ASN A 846 -47.70 -29.18 -18.73
C ASN A 846 -47.55 -27.96 -17.80
N ALA A 847 -46.86 -26.92 -18.28
CA ALA A 847 -46.62 -25.69 -17.52
C ALA A 847 -47.68 -24.60 -17.80
N VAL A 848 -48.68 -24.56 -16.93
CA VAL A 848 -49.85 -23.66 -16.97
C VAL A 848 -49.62 -22.40 -16.11
N GLU A 849 -50.59 -21.49 -15.99
CA GLU A 849 -50.56 -20.39 -15.01
C GLU A 849 -51.13 -20.83 -13.64
N LEU A 850 -51.08 -19.97 -12.62
CA LEU A 850 -51.50 -20.34 -11.26
C LEU A 850 -53.03 -20.51 -11.16
N GLU A 851 -53.76 -19.71 -11.93
CA GLU A 851 -55.22 -19.73 -12.10
C GLU A 851 -55.72 -21.04 -12.73
N ASP A 852 -54.88 -21.73 -13.50
CA ASP A 852 -55.23 -22.99 -14.19
C ASP A 852 -55.04 -24.24 -13.30
N LEU A 853 -54.51 -24.08 -12.08
CA LEU A 853 -54.37 -25.17 -11.13
C LEU A 853 -55.66 -25.42 -10.36
N THR A 854 -55.92 -26.68 -10.01
CA THR A 854 -56.89 -27.01 -8.95
C THR A 854 -56.29 -26.76 -7.57
N TYR A 855 -57.13 -26.51 -6.56
CA TYR A 855 -56.67 -26.34 -5.17
C TYR A 855 -55.88 -27.55 -4.64
N ALA A 856 -56.28 -28.77 -5.00
CA ALA A 856 -55.52 -30.00 -4.70
C ALA A 856 -54.14 -30.00 -5.37
N GLY A 857 -54.08 -29.70 -6.67
CA GLY A 857 -52.82 -29.64 -7.42
C GLY A 857 -51.84 -28.63 -6.83
N CYS A 858 -52.34 -27.44 -6.48
CA CYS A 858 -51.54 -26.40 -5.82
C CYS A 858 -51.03 -26.84 -4.44
N LEU A 859 -51.89 -27.37 -3.57
CA LEU A 859 -51.48 -27.86 -2.25
C LEU A 859 -50.43 -28.97 -2.34
N LEU A 860 -50.61 -29.97 -3.21
CA LEU A 860 -49.62 -31.02 -3.45
C LEU A 860 -48.30 -30.45 -4.01
N ARG A 861 -48.36 -29.45 -4.90
CA ARG A 861 -47.17 -28.78 -5.46
C ARG A 861 -46.40 -27.99 -4.41
N VAL A 862 -47.07 -27.32 -3.47
CA VAL A 862 -46.43 -26.68 -2.30
C VAL A 862 -45.67 -27.72 -1.48
N VAL A 863 -46.33 -28.83 -1.12
CA VAL A 863 -45.70 -29.90 -0.32
C VAL A 863 -44.49 -30.49 -1.03
N ASN A 864 -44.63 -30.87 -2.31
CA ASN A 864 -43.57 -31.48 -3.12
C ASN A 864 -42.31 -30.60 -3.30
N LEU A 865 -42.40 -29.28 -3.12
CA LEU A 865 -41.29 -28.35 -3.32
C LEU A 865 -40.73 -27.76 -2.01
N MET A 866 -41.38 -28.00 -0.86
CA MET A 866 -41.03 -27.44 0.44
C MET A 866 -40.87 -28.46 1.58
N TYR A 867 -41.33 -29.69 1.40
CA TYR A 867 -41.20 -30.79 2.36
C TYR A 867 -40.31 -31.91 1.80
N LEU A 868 -39.52 -32.54 2.67
CA LEU A 868 -38.59 -33.61 2.33
C LEU A 868 -39.15 -34.95 2.83
N PRO A 869 -39.78 -35.79 1.99
CA PRO A 869 -40.49 -36.98 2.45
C PRO A 869 -39.58 -38.01 3.11
N GLN A 870 -38.37 -38.18 2.56
CA GLN A 870 -37.34 -39.11 3.06
C GLN A 870 -36.84 -38.71 4.46
N GLN A 871 -36.65 -37.40 4.70
CA GLN A 871 -36.16 -36.85 5.97
C GLN A 871 -37.31 -36.45 6.92
N ARG A 872 -38.57 -36.63 6.51
CA ARG A 872 -39.82 -36.27 7.22
C ARG A 872 -39.89 -34.83 7.76
N ARG A 873 -39.12 -33.90 7.19
CA ARG A 873 -39.02 -32.50 7.64
C ARG A 873 -39.41 -31.51 6.54
N TRP A 874 -39.80 -30.31 6.94
CA TRP A 874 -39.82 -29.17 6.02
C TRP A 874 -38.40 -28.66 5.75
N VAL A 875 -38.16 -28.12 4.57
CA VAL A 875 -36.88 -27.51 4.20
C VAL A 875 -36.55 -26.31 5.11
N HIS A 876 -37.57 -25.57 5.55
CA HIS A 876 -37.47 -24.51 6.54
C HIS A 876 -38.79 -24.37 7.33
N PRO A 877 -38.79 -24.06 8.65
CA PRO A 877 -40.02 -23.96 9.45
C PRO A 877 -41.05 -22.94 8.91
N SER A 878 -40.61 -21.87 8.25
CA SER A 878 -41.53 -20.90 7.65
C SER A 878 -42.35 -21.45 6.48
N TYR A 879 -41.93 -22.57 5.87
CA TYR A 879 -42.69 -23.22 4.79
C TYR A 879 -43.86 -24.05 5.34
N LEU A 880 -43.72 -24.68 6.51
CA LEU A 880 -44.86 -25.28 7.22
C LEU A 880 -45.93 -24.20 7.48
N ARG A 881 -45.51 -23.02 7.95
CA ARG A 881 -46.41 -21.88 8.16
C ARG A 881 -47.06 -21.42 6.85
N PHE A 882 -46.30 -21.30 5.75
CA PHE A 882 -46.84 -20.99 4.42
C PHE A 882 -47.92 -21.99 3.99
N PHE A 883 -47.64 -23.29 4.10
CA PHE A 883 -48.58 -24.35 3.76
C PHE A 883 -49.84 -24.31 4.64
N LEU A 884 -49.71 -24.19 5.96
CA LEU A 884 -50.87 -24.14 6.87
C LEU A 884 -51.73 -22.89 6.67
N ASP A 885 -51.12 -21.74 6.39
CA ASP A 885 -51.87 -20.50 6.15
C ASP A 885 -52.63 -20.57 4.80
N PHE A 886 -52.04 -21.17 3.75
CA PHE A 886 -52.76 -21.43 2.50
C PHE A 886 -53.81 -22.55 2.64
N LEU A 887 -53.53 -23.61 3.40
CA LEU A 887 -54.47 -24.70 3.67
C LEU A 887 -55.75 -24.20 4.36
N ARG A 888 -55.62 -23.31 5.36
CA ARG A 888 -56.78 -22.60 5.96
C ARG A 888 -57.55 -21.79 4.92
N ARG A 889 -56.88 -21.15 3.97
CA ARG A 889 -57.55 -20.39 2.91
C ARG A 889 -58.37 -21.29 1.98
N VAL A 890 -57.91 -22.52 1.71
CA VAL A 890 -58.69 -23.53 0.99
C VAL A 890 -59.90 -24.01 1.82
N GLU A 891 -59.74 -24.19 3.13
CA GLU A 891 -60.86 -24.48 4.04
C GLU A 891 -61.91 -23.35 4.02
N GLU A 892 -61.50 -22.08 4.20
CA GLU A 892 -62.37 -20.89 4.12
C GLU A 892 -63.16 -20.82 2.81
N ARG A 893 -62.54 -21.18 1.68
CA ARG A 893 -63.13 -21.06 0.35
C ARG A 893 -64.08 -22.22 0.00
N LEU A 894 -63.70 -23.46 0.30
CA LEU A 894 -64.37 -24.66 -0.21
C LEU A 894 -65.03 -25.55 0.86
N CYS A 895 -64.78 -25.32 2.15
CA CYS A 895 -65.18 -26.25 3.22
C CYS A 895 -66.16 -25.60 4.21
N HIS A 896 -67.47 -25.79 3.99
CA HIS A 896 -68.52 -25.26 4.88
C HIS A 896 -68.66 -26.01 6.23
N SER A 897 -67.70 -26.85 6.62
CA SER A 897 -67.74 -27.64 7.86
C SER A 897 -67.08 -26.90 9.02
N THR A 898 -67.58 -27.06 10.24
CA THR A 898 -67.06 -26.39 11.45
C THR A 898 -65.83 -27.06 12.08
N SER A 899 -65.34 -28.18 11.53
CA SER A 899 -64.21 -28.95 12.05
C SER A 899 -63.00 -28.89 11.12
N SER A 900 -62.16 -27.87 11.27
CA SER A 900 -60.93 -27.68 10.48
C SER A 900 -60.01 -28.91 10.55
N VAL A 901 -59.50 -29.33 9.39
CA VAL A 901 -58.51 -30.40 9.22
C VAL A 901 -57.15 -29.97 9.79
N VAL A 902 -56.86 -28.68 9.85
CA VAL A 902 -55.66 -28.11 10.49
C VAL A 902 -55.57 -28.47 11.99
N ALA A 903 -56.71 -28.76 12.64
CA ALA A 903 -56.74 -29.22 14.04
C ALA A 903 -56.50 -30.74 14.21
N LYS A 904 -56.48 -31.52 13.12
CA LYS A 904 -56.20 -32.96 13.13
C LYS A 904 -54.70 -33.17 12.96
N GLU A 905 -53.94 -33.27 14.05
CA GLU A 905 -52.47 -33.38 13.99
C GLU A 905 -52.00 -34.54 13.09
N SER A 906 -51.28 -34.21 12.02
CA SER A 906 -50.54 -35.19 11.22
C SER A 906 -49.16 -34.64 10.87
N SER A 907 -48.12 -35.38 11.25
CA SER A 907 -46.72 -35.05 10.93
C SER A 907 -46.35 -35.25 9.46
N ASN A 908 -47.28 -35.74 8.64
CA ASN A 908 -47.12 -35.92 7.20
C ASN A 908 -48.12 -35.01 6.44
N PRO A 909 -47.64 -33.98 5.70
CA PRO A 909 -48.52 -33.04 5.01
C PRO A 909 -49.31 -33.63 3.85
N PHE A 910 -48.83 -34.70 3.19
CA PHE A 910 -49.61 -35.39 2.16
C PHE A 910 -50.92 -35.94 2.76
N LYS A 911 -50.84 -36.55 3.95
CA LYS A 911 -52.03 -37.06 4.67
C LYS A 911 -53.02 -35.97 5.08
N LEU A 912 -52.56 -34.73 5.27
CA LEU A 912 -53.44 -33.58 5.51
C LEU A 912 -54.19 -33.21 4.22
N VAL A 913 -53.51 -33.15 3.08
CA VAL A 913 -54.15 -32.91 1.77
C VAL A 913 -55.10 -34.06 1.41
N ASP A 914 -54.70 -35.32 1.64
CA ASP A 914 -55.57 -36.49 1.46
C ASP A 914 -56.85 -36.41 2.31
N SER A 915 -56.75 -35.88 3.55
CA SER A 915 -57.92 -35.73 4.41
C SER A 915 -58.79 -34.55 4.01
N LEU A 916 -58.20 -33.42 3.62
CA LEU A 916 -58.97 -32.29 3.12
C LEU A 916 -59.68 -32.63 1.80
N HIS A 917 -59.08 -33.46 0.94
CA HIS A 917 -59.74 -33.92 -0.27
C HIS A 917 -60.90 -34.90 0.00
N ARG A 918 -60.80 -35.75 1.04
CA ARG A 918 -61.97 -36.55 1.50
C ARG A 918 -63.07 -35.68 2.08
N ASP A 919 -62.69 -34.72 2.91
CA ASP A 919 -63.63 -33.86 3.65
C ASP A 919 -64.26 -32.79 2.71
N CYS A 920 -63.59 -32.42 1.61
CA CYS A 920 -64.14 -31.66 0.48
C CYS A 920 -63.59 -32.16 -0.88
N PRO A 921 -64.37 -32.99 -1.62
CA PRO A 921 -63.97 -33.53 -2.92
C PRO A 921 -63.72 -32.47 -4.01
N MET A 922 -64.36 -31.30 -3.91
CA MET A 922 -64.26 -30.24 -4.93
C MET A 922 -62.85 -29.65 -5.08
N LEU A 923 -61.95 -29.89 -4.10
CA LEU A 923 -60.52 -29.51 -4.21
C LEU A 923 -59.85 -30.00 -5.50
N SER A 924 -60.29 -31.12 -6.07
CA SER A 924 -59.71 -31.73 -7.28
C SER A 924 -60.40 -31.30 -8.58
N THR A 925 -61.42 -30.44 -8.53
CA THR A 925 -62.15 -29.92 -9.71
C THR A 925 -62.16 -28.40 -9.78
N GLU A 926 -62.23 -27.71 -8.64
CA GLU A 926 -62.25 -26.24 -8.59
C GLU A 926 -60.85 -25.66 -8.80
N LEU A 927 -60.78 -24.68 -9.72
CA LEU A 927 -59.59 -23.88 -10.02
C LEU A 927 -59.38 -22.78 -8.97
N ILE A 928 -58.15 -22.28 -8.81
CA ILE A 928 -57.86 -21.24 -7.81
C ILE A 928 -58.52 -19.90 -8.21
N TYR A 929 -59.39 -19.38 -7.34
CA TYR A 929 -60.02 -18.08 -7.54
C TYR A 929 -58.98 -16.93 -7.62
N PRO A 930 -59.19 -15.87 -8.42
CA PRO A 930 -58.23 -14.79 -8.60
C PRO A 930 -57.80 -14.07 -7.32
N GLU A 931 -58.68 -13.96 -6.30
CA GLU A 931 -58.29 -13.38 -5.01
C GLU A 931 -57.35 -14.31 -4.22
N ASP A 932 -57.48 -15.62 -4.40
CA ASP A 932 -56.66 -16.63 -3.71
C ASP A 932 -55.31 -16.86 -4.42
N VAL A 933 -55.26 -16.68 -5.75
CA VAL A 933 -54.00 -16.47 -6.50
C VAL A 933 -53.26 -15.23 -5.98
N SER A 934 -53.98 -14.11 -5.83
CA SER A 934 -53.41 -12.87 -5.29
C SER A 934 -52.89 -13.07 -3.85
N TYR A 935 -53.64 -13.81 -3.02
CA TYR A 935 -53.22 -14.20 -1.67
C TYR A 935 -52.00 -15.13 -1.68
N PHE A 936 -51.93 -16.12 -2.57
CA PHE A 936 -50.79 -17.03 -2.71
C PHE A 936 -49.51 -16.28 -3.10
N LEU A 937 -49.59 -15.35 -4.06
CA LEU A 937 -48.47 -14.50 -4.46
C LEU A 937 -48.04 -13.56 -3.32
N ALA A 938 -48.97 -13.02 -2.53
CA ALA A 938 -48.67 -12.26 -1.33
C ALA A 938 -47.97 -13.12 -0.25
N LEU A 939 -48.40 -14.37 -0.05
CA LEU A 939 -47.71 -15.32 0.82
C LEU A 939 -46.30 -15.65 0.31
N CYS A 940 -46.07 -15.72 -1.01
CA CYS A 940 -44.75 -15.99 -1.59
C CYS A 940 -43.72 -14.90 -1.27
N ARG A 941 -44.16 -13.65 -1.07
CA ARG A 941 -43.33 -12.47 -0.78
C ARG A 941 -43.37 -12.03 0.69
N ARG A 942 -43.95 -12.83 1.58
CA ARG A 942 -44.19 -12.47 2.99
C ARG A 942 -42.87 -12.18 3.74
N ARG A 943 -42.78 -10.99 4.36
CA ARG A 943 -41.63 -10.60 5.20
C ARG A 943 -41.45 -11.57 6.38
N GLY A 944 -40.19 -11.87 6.72
CA GLY A 944 -39.84 -12.84 7.78
C GLY A 944 -39.97 -14.32 7.38
N GLN A 945 -40.37 -14.61 6.15
CA GLN A 945 -40.39 -15.95 5.58
C GLN A 945 -39.12 -16.19 4.76
N LYS A 946 -38.61 -17.44 4.72
CA LYS A 946 -37.60 -17.82 3.72
C LYS A 946 -38.22 -17.68 2.30
N PRO A 947 -37.51 -17.12 1.30
CA PRO A 947 -37.98 -17.07 -0.08
C PRO A 947 -38.43 -18.44 -0.60
N VAL A 948 -39.46 -18.47 -1.43
CA VAL A 948 -40.06 -19.72 -1.93
C VAL A 948 -39.08 -20.53 -2.78
N ASN A 949 -39.22 -21.86 -2.78
CA ASN A 949 -38.31 -22.78 -3.48
C ASN A 949 -38.69 -23.02 -4.95
N PHE A 950 -39.37 -22.05 -5.58
CA PHE A 950 -39.94 -22.14 -6.93
C PHE A 950 -40.16 -20.74 -7.51
N ILE A 951 -40.41 -20.66 -8.83
CA ILE A 951 -40.87 -19.46 -9.51
C ILE A 951 -42.40 -19.52 -9.62
N PRO A 952 -43.16 -18.62 -8.94
CA PRO A 952 -44.62 -18.67 -8.97
C PRO A 952 -45.25 -17.94 -10.17
N ARG A 953 -44.55 -16.94 -10.75
CA ARG A 953 -45.00 -16.19 -11.93
C ARG A 953 -43.83 -15.57 -12.69
N LEU A 954 -44.03 -15.23 -13.97
CA LEU A 954 -43.16 -14.33 -14.74
C LEU A 954 -43.76 -12.92 -14.71
N ASP A 955 -43.51 -12.20 -13.63
CA ASP A 955 -43.98 -10.83 -13.37
C ASP A 955 -42.80 -9.84 -13.25
N GLU A 956 -43.06 -8.59 -12.88
CA GLU A 956 -42.01 -7.59 -12.61
C GLU A 956 -41.09 -7.97 -11.43
N ASN A 957 -41.48 -8.96 -10.62
CA ASN A 957 -40.77 -9.46 -9.45
C ASN A 957 -39.93 -10.70 -9.76
N PHE A 958 -39.92 -11.19 -11.01
CA PHE A 958 -39.18 -12.39 -11.43
C PHE A 958 -37.68 -12.35 -11.07
N GLU A 959 -37.02 -11.19 -11.12
CA GLU A 959 -35.61 -11.08 -10.70
C GLU A 959 -35.42 -11.37 -9.20
N GLU A 960 -36.38 -10.97 -8.35
CA GLU A 960 -36.38 -11.28 -6.91
C GLU A 960 -36.60 -12.79 -6.70
N TYR A 961 -37.60 -13.39 -7.33
CA TYR A 961 -37.87 -14.83 -7.23
C TYR A 961 -36.70 -15.68 -7.76
N PHE A 962 -36.00 -15.22 -8.80
CA PHE A 962 -34.91 -15.96 -9.43
C PHE A 962 -33.60 -15.88 -8.63
N LYS A 963 -33.14 -14.67 -8.26
CA LYS A 963 -31.77 -14.46 -7.72
C LYS A 963 -31.62 -14.63 -6.21
N LYS A 964 -32.65 -14.29 -5.44
CA LYS A 964 -32.60 -14.12 -3.97
C LYS A 964 -32.41 -15.44 -3.24
N ASP A 965 -31.57 -15.48 -2.19
CA ASP A 965 -31.40 -16.68 -1.33
C ASP A 965 -31.14 -17.97 -2.14
N SER A 966 -30.11 -17.91 -3.01
CA SER A 966 -29.79 -18.91 -4.04
C SER A 966 -28.49 -19.69 -3.77
N LEU A 967 -27.96 -19.64 -2.54
CA LEU A 967 -26.70 -20.30 -2.16
C LEU A 967 -26.87 -21.56 -1.29
N TRP A 968 -27.82 -21.56 -0.35
CA TRP A 968 -28.00 -22.65 0.62
C TRP A 968 -28.32 -24.01 -0.02
N GLN A 969 -28.82 -24.02 -1.26
CA GLN A 969 -29.12 -25.24 -2.01
C GLN A 969 -27.86 -26.08 -2.28
N MET A 970 -26.65 -25.50 -2.24
CA MET A 970 -25.40 -26.23 -2.42
C MET A 970 -24.95 -27.01 -1.15
N GLU A 971 -25.63 -26.79 -0.02
CA GLU A 971 -25.36 -27.43 1.29
C GLU A 971 -26.54 -28.30 1.76
N ASN A 972 -27.65 -28.30 1.02
CA ASN A 972 -28.87 -29.07 1.30
C ASN A 972 -29.49 -29.49 -0.05
N LEU A 973 -28.68 -30.19 -0.86
CA LEU A 973 -29.00 -30.62 -2.22
C LEU A 973 -30.22 -31.56 -2.29
N GLU A 974 -30.57 -32.20 -1.18
CA GLU A 974 -31.78 -33.01 -1.00
C GLU A 974 -33.08 -32.20 -1.14
N ALA A 975 -33.01 -30.86 -1.01
CA ALA A 975 -34.10 -29.93 -1.25
C ALA A 975 -34.16 -29.41 -2.70
N VAL A 976 -33.39 -30.00 -3.60
CA VAL A 976 -33.35 -29.70 -5.03
C VAL A 976 -33.88 -30.90 -5.81
N ILE A 977 -34.70 -30.64 -6.84
CA ILE A 977 -35.24 -31.68 -7.72
C ILE A 977 -34.09 -32.48 -8.35
N ASP A 978 -34.26 -33.81 -8.43
CA ASP A 978 -33.27 -34.80 -8.88
C ASP A 978 -31.95 -34.84 -8.07
N GLN A 979 -31.83 -34.02 -7.01
CA GLN A 979 -30.61 -33.80 -6.22
C GLN A 979 -29.37 -33.51 -7.09
N ASP A 980 -29.56 -32.84 -8.23
CA ASP A 980 -28.54 -32.62 -9.25
C ASP A 980 -27.68 -31.37 -8.94
N PRO A 981 -26.36 -31.49 -8.73
CA PRO A 981 -25.49 -30.34 -8.49
C PRO A 981 -25.41 -29.35 -9.67
N GLN A 982 -25.81 -29.76 -10.89
CA GLN A 982 -25.91 -28.83 -12.03
C GLN A 982 -27.08 -27.84 -11.91
N ARG A 983 -28.04 -28.10 -11.02
CA ARG A 983 -29.19 -27.21 -10.75
C ARG A 983 -28.88 -26.11 -9.73
N VAL A 984 -27.74 -26.14 -9.04
CA VAL A 984 -27.43 -25.18 -7.96
C VAL A 984 -26.37 -24.14 -8.33
N CYS A 985 -26.39 -23.02 -7.59
CA CYS A 985 -25.48 -21.89 -7.77
C CYS A 985 -24.31 -21.95 -6.77
N ILE A 986 -23.24 -22.65 -7.14
CA ILE A 986 -22.06 -22.88 -6.29
C ILE A 986 -21.09 -21.70 -6.45
N ILE A 987 -20.72 -21.01 -5.37
CA ILE A 987 -19.69 -19.95 -5.39
C ILE A 987 -18.29 -20.57 -5.37
N HIS A 988 -17.35 -20.11 -6.22
CA HIS A 988 -15.95 -20.56 -6.18
C HIS A 988 -15.04 -19.60 -6.93
N GLY A 989 -13.79 -19.45 -6.50
CA GLY A 989 -12.80 -18.64 -7.22
C GLY A 989 -12.26 -19.38 -8.46
N PRO A 990 -12.10 -18.71 -9.61
CA PRO A 990 -11.63 -19.32 -10.86
C PRO A 990 -10.18 -19.85 -10.77
N VAL A 991 -9.27 -19.11 -10.12
CA VAL A 991 -7.88 -19.53 -9.93
C VAL A 991 -7.74 -20.57 -8.81
N ALA A 992 -8.61 -20.50 -7.80
CA ALA A 992 -8.57 -21.39 -6.64
C ALA A 992 -9.06 -22.83 -6.94
N ALA A 993 -9.89 -23.04 -7.97
CA ALA A 993 -10.52 -24.34 -8.24
C ALA A 993 -9.51 -25.47 -8.52
N LYS A 994 -8.40 -25.18 -9.20
CA LYS A 994 -7.34 -26.16 -9.51
C LYS A 994 -6.67 -26.80 -8.29
N TYR A 995 -6.83 -26.21 -7.10
CA TYR A 995 -6.27 -26.71 -5.84
C TYR A 995 -7.25 -27.58 -5.04
N SER A 996 -8.53 -27.57 -5.39
CA SER A 996 -9.55 -28.42 -4.76
C SER A 996 -9.46 -29.83 -5.35
N THR A 997 -8.52 -30.65 -4.88
CA THR A 997 -8.16 -31.94 -5.51
C THR A 997 -8.82 -33.17 -4.89
N SER A 998 -9.39 -33.06 -3.69
CA SER A 998 -9.99 -34.16 -2.94
C SER A 998 -11.20 -33.71 -2.12
N THR A 999 -12.11 -34.64 -1.84
CA THR A 999 -13.29 -34.46 -0.98
C THR A 999 -13.13 -35.11 0.40
N GLU A 1000 -12.06 -35.89 0.61
CA GLU A 1000 -11.81 -36.67 1.83
C GLU A 1000 -10.85 -35.99 2.83
N GLU A 1001 -10.13 -34.95 2.40
CA GLU A 1001 -9.22 -34.18 3.27
C GLU A 1001 -10.02 -33.42 4.35
N SER A 1002 -9.59 -33.52 5.60
CA SER A 1002 -10.11 -32.62 6.64
C SER A 1002 -9.59 -31.20 6.44
N ALA A 1003 -10.32 -30.22 6.95
CA ALA A 1003 -9.90 -28.81 6.92
C ALA A 1003 -8.55 -28.61 7.63
N GLY A 1004 -8.27 -29.38 8.69
CA GLY A 1004 -6.95 -29.44 9.34
C GLY A 1004 -5.87 -29.96 8.40
N GLN A 1005 -6.07 -31.12 7.75
CA GLN A 1005 -5.08 -31.70 6.83
C GLN A 1005 -4.68 -30.75 5.69
N ILE A 1006 -5.65 -30.01 5.13
CA ILE A 1006 -5.38 -29.02 4.08
C ILE A 1006 -4.47 -27.90 4.60
N LEU A 1007 -4.77 -27.37 5.78
CA LEU A 1007 -4.05 -26.24 6.38
C LEU A 1007 -2.67 -26.66 6.91
N ASP A 1008 -2.57 -27.83 7.54
CA ASP A 1008 -1.33 -28.42 8.03
C ASP A 1008 -0.38 -28.78 6.89
N GLY A 1009 -0.88 -29.35 5.78
CA GLY A 1009 -0.06 -29.61 4.59
C GLY A 1009 0.59 -28.32 4.07
N ILE A 1010 -0.22 -27.28 3.87
CA ILE A 1010 0.25 -25.96 3.40
C ILE A 1010 1.26 -25.35 4.37
N CYS A 1011 1.00 -25.37 5.67
CA CYS A 1011 1.90 -24.79 6.67
C CYS A 1011 3.21 -25.57 6.85
N ASN A 1012 3.18 -26.91 6.76
CA ASN A 1012 4.39 -27.73 6.85
C ASN A 1012 5.27 -27.58 5.59
N ASP A 1013 4.67 -27.45 4.40
CA ASP A 1013 5.39 -27.17 3.16
C ASP A 1013 5.99 -25.75 3.17
N LEU A 1014 5.25 -24.75 3.68
CA LEU A 1014 5.76 -23.38 3.89
C LEU A 1014 6.92 -23.34 4.89
N LEU A 1015 6.80 -24.03 6.03
CA LEU A 1015 7.87 -24.19 7.02
C LEU A 1015 9.12 -24.82 6.39
N SER A 1016 8.93 -25.91 5.64
CA SER A 1016 10.02 -26.64 4.98
C SER A 1016 10.73 -25.79 3.92
N SER A 1017 9.96 -25.01 3.14
CA SER A 1017 10.48 -24.13 2.08
C SER A 1017 11.22 -22.91 2.65
N LEU A 1018 10.73 -22.32 3.74
CA LEU A 1018 11.42 -21.24 4.43
C LEU A 1018 12.69 -21.75 5.14
N ALA A 1019 12.66 -22.97 5.69
CA ALA A 1019 13.79 -23.56 6.38
C ALA A 1019 14.93 -23.94 5.42
N SER A 1020 14.62 -24.47 4.23
CA SER A 1020 15.62 -24.74 3.19
C SER A 1020 16.17 -23.44 2.58
N GLY A 1021 15.32 -22.46 2.31
CA GLY A 1021 15.74 -21.16 1.74
C GLY A 1021 16.63 -20.32 2.67
N GLN A 1022 16.55 -20.49 4.01
CA GLN A 1022 17.39 -19.74 4.95
C GLN A 1022 18.76 -20.37 5.23
N HIS A 1023 19.17 -21.40 4.48
CA HIS A 1023 20.49 -22.03 4.67
C HIS A 1023 21.69 -21.13 4.34
N GLU A 1024 21.51 -20.08 3.52
CA GLU A 1024 22.60 -19.16 3.14
C GLU A 1024 22.92 -18.09 4.20
N ASN A 1025 22.08 -17.90 5.22
CA ASN A 1025 22.32 -16.93 6.29
C ASN A 1025 21.84 -17.46 7.66
N ARG A 1026 22.70 -18.25 8.31
CA ARG A 1026 22.44 -18.91 9.61
C ARG A 1026 22.58 -18.02 10.85
N GLU A 1027 22.70 -16.71 10.69
CA GLU A 1027 22.76 -15.79 11.83
C GLU A 1027 21.38 -15.54 12.45
N ASN A 1028 21.33 -15.46 13.79
CA ASN A 1028 20.13 -15.29 14.62
C ASN A 1028 19.22 -16.53 14.79
N LEU A 1029 19.80 -17.74 14.87
CA LEU A 1029 19.15 -18.87 15.56
C LEU A 1029 19.21 -18.75 17.10
N THR A 1030 19.89 -17.74 17.64
CA THR A 1030 20.05 -17.43 19.07
C THR A 1030 19.83 -15.94 19.32
N ALA A 1031 18.57 -15.51 19.47
CA ALA A 1031 18.23 -14.08 19.67
C ALA A 1031 17.03 -13.85 20.63
N LEU A 1032 16.92 -14.66 21.69
CA LEU A 1032 16.00 -14.42 22.83
C LEU A 1032 16.77 -14.16 24.13
N SER A 1033 17.88 -13.44 24.01
CA SER A 1033 18.72 -12.98 25.13
C SER A 1033 19.17 -11.54 24.90
N LYS A 1034 18.20 -10.61 24.82
CA LYS A 1034 18.50 -9.18 25.02
C LYS A 1034 18.75 -8.95 26.51
N THR A 1035 19.96 -9.24 26.96
CA THR A 1035 20.49 -8.70 28.22
C THR A 1035 20.33 -7.17 28.15
N PRO A 1036 19.71 -6.52 29.14
CA PRO A 1036 19.61 -5.06 29.15
C PRO A 1036 21.02 -4.46 29.12
N THR A 1037 21.29 -3.57 28.18
CA THR A 1037 22.55 -2.82 28.12
C THR A 1037 22.71 -2.02 29.41
N GLU A 1038 23.87 -2.12 30.07
CA GLU A 1038 24.11 -1.47 31.36
C GLU A 1038 24.29 0.06 31.19
N GLN A 1039 23.17 0.77 31.07
CA GLN A 1039 23.11 2.23 31.22
C GLN A 1039 22.81 2.60 32.68
N PRO A 1040 23.44 3.67 33.23
CA PRO A 1040 23.12 4.15 34.58
C PRO A 1040 21.65 4.58 34.71
N LEU A 1041 20.87 3.83 35.48
CA LEU A 1041 19.40 3.99 35.59
C LEU A 1041 18.91 5.21 36.38
N ALA A 1042 19.83 6.04 36.88
CA ALA A 1042 19.54 7.26 37.63
C ALA A 1042 19.04 8.40 36.70
N GLY A 1043 17.79 8.30 36.24
CA GLY A 1043 17.12 9.36 35.46
C GLY A 1043 16.00 8.90 34.53
N ILE A 1044 15.84 7.59 34.29
CA ILE A 1044 14.90 7.05 33.30
C ILE A 1044 13.42 7.16 33.75
N PHE A 1045 13.17 7.12 35.05
CA PHE A 1045 11.83 7.18 35.64
C PHE A 1045 11.73 8.30 36.69
N PRO A 1046 11.25 9.52 36.34
CA PRO A 1046 11.17 10.63 37.31
C PRO A 1046 10.18 10.36 38.47
N CYS A 1047 9.25 9.41 38.27
CA CYS A 1047 8.24 8.99 39.25
C CYS A 1047 8.67 7.81 40.16
N ALA A 1048 9.89 7.27 40.03
CA ALA A 1048 10.38 6.17 40.86
C ALA A 1048 11.91 6.19 41.05
N SER A 1049 12.38 6.00 42.28
CA SER A 1049 13.80 5.69 42.54
C SER A 1049 14.06 4.19 42.36
N PHE A 1050 15.22 3.85 41.81
CA PHE A 1050 15.62 2.48 41.50
C PHE A 1050 16.87 2.07 42.28
N THR A 1051 16.84 0.87 42.87
CA THR A 1051 18.02 0.21 43.44
C THR A 1051 18.07 -1.26 43.00
N SER A 1052 19.29 -1.79 42.88
CA SER A 1052 19.57 -3.14 42.37
C SER A 1052 20.61 -3.81 43.26
N ASP A 1053 20.38 -5.07 43.61
CA ASP A 1053 21.37 -5.98 44.18
C ASP A 1053 21.41 -7.29 43.36
N GLN A 1054 22.34 -8.19 43.68
CA GLN A 1054 22.54 -9.43 42.91
C GLN A 1054 21.33 -10.39 42.90
N MET A 1055 20.34 -10.17 43.77
CA MET A 1055 19.15 -11.00 43.97
C MET A 1055 17.83 -10.21 43.78
N HIS A 1056 17.85 -8.87 43.84
CA HIS A 1056 16.67 -8.01 43.83
C HIS A 1056 16.80 -6.81 42.88
N ASN A 1057 15.70 -6.46 42.23
CA ASN A 1057 15.47 -5.12 41.68
C ASN A 1057 14.32 -4.45 42.45
N VAL A 1058 14.53 -3.23 42.94
CA VAL A 1058 13.58 -2.48 43.76
C VAL A 1058 13.28 -1.12 43.12
N TYR A 1059 12.00 -0.82 42.94
CA TYR A 1059 11.51 0.46 42.43
C TYR A 1059 10.58 1.09 43.47
N THR A 1060 10.98 2.21 44.06
CA THR A 1060 10.21 2.92 45.09
C THR A 1060 9.57 4.16 44.49
N PHE A 1061 8.24 4.23 44.50
CA PHE A 1061 7.49 5.25 43.76
C PHE A 1061 7.44 6.59 44.50
N THR A 1062 7.96 7.64 43.87
CA THR A 1062 8.13 8.99 44.46
C THR A 1062 6.97 9.93 44.13
N SER A 1063 6.12 9.58 43.16
CA SER A 1063 4.89 10.29 42.82
C SER A 1063 3.80 9.31 42.37
N SER A 1064 2.58 9.82 42.16
CA SER A 1064 1.57 9.11 41.38
C SER A 1064 2.08 8.79 39.97
N VAL A 1065 1.74 7.61 39.45
CA VAL A 1065 2.30 7.06 38.21
C VAL A 1065 1.19 6.92 37.15
N THR A 1066 1.46 7.32 35.90
CA THR A 1066 0.55 7.06 34.79
C THR A 1066 0.59 5.59 34.34
N ASP A 1067 -0.47 5.11 33.68
CA ASP A 1067 -0.50 3.74 33.15
C ASP A 1067 0.64 3.45 32.15
N ILE A 1068 1.13 4.47 31.44
CA ILE A 1068 2.29 4.37 30.52
C ILE A 1068 3.60 4.19 31.29
N GLU A 1069 3.83 4.99 32.33
CA GLU A 1069 5.03 4.89 33.19
C GLU A 1069 5.06 3.57 33.95
N ARG A 1070 3.92 3.13 34.51
CA ARG A 1070 3.80 1.81 35.16
C ARG A 1070 4.22 0.71 34.17
N ASN A 1071 3.70 0.74 32.94
CA ASN A 1071 4.00 -0.29 31.95
C ASN A 1071 5.49 -0.31 31.59
N ARG A 1072 6.13 0.85 31.37
CA ARG A 1072 7.59 0.93 31.11
C ARG A 1072 8.43 0.43 32.29
N ILE A 1073 8.02 0.74 33.53
CA ILE A 1073 8.70 0.26 34.75
C ILE A 1073 8.55 -1.27 34.87
N LEU A 1074 7.38 -1.83 34.55
CA LEU A 1074 7.16 -3.28 34.53
C LEU A 1074 7.95 -3.98 33.41
N GLU A 1075 7.96 -3.45 32.19
CA GLU A 1075 8.80 -3.95 31.09
C GLU A 1075 10.29 -4.00 31.49
N HIS A 1076 10.78 -2.93 32.11
CA HIS A 1076 12.16 -2.84 32.60
C HIS A 1076 12.43 -3.82 33.75
N ALA A 1077 11.52 -3.92 34.73
CA ALA A 1077 11.67 -4.78 35.91
C ALA A 1077 11.62 -6.28 35.58
N LEU A 1078 10.83 -6.67 34.58
CA LEU A 1078 10.63 -8.06 34.16
C LEU A 1078 11.63 -8.53 33.10
N GLY A 1079 12.28 -7.60 32.40
CA GLY A 1079 13.51 -7.83 31.64
C GLY A 1079 13.41 -8.77 30.44
N GLY A 1080 12.20 -9.05 29.93
CA GLY A 1080 11.94 -9.94 28.80
C GLY A 1080 12.18 -11.44 29.03
N VAL A 1081 12.81 -11.83 30.14
CA VAL A 1081 13.08 -13.25 30.50
C VAL A 1081 11.84 -13.90 31.12
N ASN A 1082 11.08 -13.19 31.96
CA ASN A 1082 9.90 -13.72 32.64
C ASN A 1082 8.61 -13.48 31.84
N GLN A 1083 8.50 -14.15 30.68
CA GLN A 1083 7.38 -14.00 29.75
C GLN A 1083 6.00 -14.20 30.39
N TRP A 1084 5.87 -15.18 31.31
CA TRP A 1084 4.62 -15.43 32.03
C TRP A 1084 4.19 -14.24 32.91
N LEU A 1085 5.13 -13.65 33.65
CA LEU A 1085 4.85 -12.54 34.55
C LEU A 1085 4.63 -11.24 33.79
N GLN A 1086 5.28 -11.08 32.63
CA GLN A 1086 4.98 -10.00 31.70
C GLN A 1086 3.55 -10.12 31.16
N ALA A 1087 3.14 -11.31 30.69
CA ALA A 1087 1.78 -11.58 30.23
C ALA A 1087 0.71 -11.28 31.31
N CYS A 1088 0.99 -11.63 32.57
CA CYS A 1088 0.12 -11.29 33.71
C CYS A 1088 -0.15 -9.79 33.90
N PHE A 1089 0.71 -8.90 33.38
CA PHE A 1089 0.54 -7.45 33.44
C PHE A 1089 0.20 -6.79 32.10
N SER A 1090 0.51 -7.41 30.96
CA SER A 1090 0.23 -6.85 29.63
C SER A 1090 -1.13 -7.25 29.06
N GLU A 1091 -1.67 -8.43 29.42
CA GLU A 1091 -3.01 -8.83 28.96
C GLU A 1091 -4.09 -7.98 29.65
N GLN A 1092 -4.96 -7.34 28.85
CA GLN A 1092 -6.09 -6.56 29.36
C GLN A 1092 -7.17 -7.45 30.00
N TYR A 1093 -7.24 -8.73 29.62
CA TYR A 1093 -8.26 -9.67 30.07
C TYR A 1093 -7.63 -10.99 30.51
N ILE A 1094 -8.19 -11.61 31.55
CA ILE A 1094 -7.89 -12.99 31.94
C ILE A 1094 -9.08 -13.89 31.59
N ARG A 1095 -8.84 -15.19 31.39
CA ARG A 1095 -9.90 -16.16 31.15
C ARG A 1095 -10.07 -17.11 32.32
N ARG A 1096 -11.33 -17.27 32.75
CA ARG A 1096 -11.74 -18.14 33.84
C ARG A 1096 -12.69 -19.20 33.28
N ALA A 1097 -12.14 -20.39 32.99
CA ALA A 1097 -12.77 -21.35 32.09
C ALA A 1097 -13.14 -20.67 30.75
N ASN A 1098 -14.44 -20.63 30.40
CA ASN A 1098 -14.91 -20.08 29.12
C ASN A 1098 -15.37 -18.61 29.21
N ILE A 1099 -15.18 -17.95 30.36
CA ILE A 1099 -15.57 -16.54 30.59
C ILE A 1099 -14.32 -15.66 30.52
N GLN A 1100 -14.41 -14.54 29.79
CA GLN A 1100 -13.37 -13.52 29.76
C GLN A 1100 -13.69 -12.41 30.77
N GLU A 1101 -12.82 -12.22 31.76
CA GLU A 1101 -12.91 -11.20 32.83
C GLU A 1101 -11.81 -10.14 32.60
N HIS A 1102 -12.03 -8.87 32.99
CA HIS A 1102 -10.96 -7.86 32.92
C HIS A 1102 -9.81 -8.27 33.84
N ASN A 1103 -8.56 -8.15 33.39
CA ASN A 1103 -7.41 -8.50 34.21
C ASN A 1103 -7.37 -7.60 35.47
N PRO A 1104 -7.40 -8.15 36.69
CA PRO A 1104 -7.34 -7.36 37.91
C PRO A 1104 -5.92 -6.90 38.23
N LEU A 1105 -4.87 -7.55 37.70
CA LEU A 1105 -3.49 -7.31 38.10
C LEU A 1105 -2.98 -5.89 37.74
N PRO A 1106 -3.23 -5.32 36.54
CA PRO A 1106 -2.85 -3.94 36.22
C PRO A 1106 -3.53 -2.88 37.10
N ILE A 1107 -4.70 -3.20 37.66
CA ILE A 1107 -5.47 -2.33 38.56
C ILE A 1107 -4.96 -2.48 40.00
N ALA A 1108 -4.75 -3.72 40.45
CA ALA A 1108 -4.22 -4.03 41.79
C ALA A 1108 -2.76 -3.59 41.98
N PHE A 1109 -1.95 -3.62 40.91
CA PHE A 1109 -0.58 -3.09 40.87
C PHE A 1109 -0.54 -1.69 40.23
N ARG A 1110 -1.50 -0.82 40.57
CA ARG A 1110 -1.41 0.62 40.28
C ARG A 1110 -0.71 1.32 41.46
N PRO A 1111 0.60 1.64 41.37
CA PRO A 1111 1.35 2.13 42.52
C PRO A 1111 0.94 3.54 42.94
N VAL A 1112 0.98 3.78 44.25
CA VAL A 1112 0.86 5.10 44.87
C VAL A 1112 2.21 5.56 45.45
N THR A 1113 2.32 6.86 45.77
CA THR A 1113 3.52 7.43 46.37
C THR A 1113 3.88 6.71 47.68
N GLY A 1114 5.08 6.14 47.76
CA GLY A 1114 5.56 5.35 48.89
C GLY A 1114 5.51 3.83 48.71
N ASP A 1115 4.85 3.33 47.66
CA ASP A 1115 4.92 1.90 47.31
C ASP A 1115 6.32 1.48 46.84
N ALA A 1116 6.63 0.19 46.97
CA ALA A 1116 7.85 -0.41 46.42
C ALA A 1116 7.55 -1.71 45.66
N LEU A 1117 7.89 -1.74 44.36
CA LEU A 1117 7.90 -2.96 43.55
C LEU A 1117 9.25 -3.68 43.75
N ILE A 1118 9.21 -4.92 44.24
CA ILE A 1118 10.39 -5.75 44.50
C ILE A 1118 10.33 -7.00 43.61
N VAL A 1119 11.22 -7.08 42.62
CA VAL A 1119 11.42 -8.28 41.80
C VAL A 1119 12.57 -9.11 42.40
N ARG A 1120 12.30 -10.36 42.78
CA ARG A 1120 13.29 -11.31 43.30
C ARG A 1120 13.68 -12.33 42.25
N TYR A 1121 14.98 -12.59 42.09
CA TYR A 1121 15.50 -13.61 41.18
C TYR A 1121 15.88 -14.88 41.95
N HIS A 1122 15.22 -16.02 41.66
CA HIS A 1122 15.50 -17.30 42.30
C HIS A 1122 16.39 -18.18 41.40
N GLY A 1123 17.70 -18.09 41.62
CA GLY A 1123 18.70 -19.05 41.10
C GLY A 1123 19.24 -18.76 39.69
N SER A 1124 20.57 -18.71 39.58
CA SER A 1124 21.41 -19.02 38.40
C SER A 1124 20.83 -18.72 37.00
N THR A 1125 20.29 -17.52 36.78
CA THR A 1125 19.74 -17.07 35.48
C THR A 1125 20.25 -15.71 35.00
N ARG A 1126 21.25 -15.12 35.67
CA ARG A 1126 22.34 -14.43 34.96
C ARG A 1126 23.40 -15.49 34.65
N GLN A 1127 23.34 -16.08 33.46
CA GLN A 1127 24.41 -16.94 32.98
C GLN A 1127 25.52 -16.05 32.42
N GLU A 1128 26.70 -16.10 33.02
CA GLU A 1128 27.88 -15.44 32.47
C GLU A 1128 28.24 -16.12 31.14
N VAL A 1129 28.18 -15.36 30.05
CA VAL A 1129 28.82 -15.72 28.77
C VAL A 1129 29.87 -14.64 28.51
N GLY A 1130 31.03 -14.82 29.13
CA GLY A 1130 32.24 -14.07 28.84
C GLY A 1130 33.04 -14.73 27.72
N SER A 1131 33.92 -13.93 27.09
CA SER A 1131 34.70 -14.20 25.86
C SER A 1131 33.86 -14.49 24.61
#